data_AF-A0AAE0CSP7-F1
#
_entry.id   AF-A0AAE0CSP7-F1
#
_cell.length_a   1.000
_cell.length_b   1.000
_cell.length_c   1.000
_cell.angle_alpha   90.00
_cell.angle_beta   90.00
_cell.angle_gamma   90.00
#
_symmetry.space_group_name_H-M   'P 1'
#
loop_
_entity.id
_entity.type
_entity.pdbx_description
1 polymer ?
#
loop_
_entity_poly.entity_id
_entity_poly.type
_entity_poly.pdbx_seq_one_letter_code
_entity_poly.pdbx_strand_id
1 'polypeptide(L)'
;MMSEEAGQMLVVYDDPSDQRSLSLDDTSSTEESPDETRLSLETTNDVVPYIGQRFPTHDAAYEFYSEFAKRCGFSIRRHRTEGKDGVGKGLTRRYFVCHRAGNTPIKATNETKPQRNRKSSRCGCQAYMRISKVTELGAPEWRVTGFANHHNHELLEPNQVRFLPAYRTISDTDKSRILMFAKTGISVQQMMKLMELEKCVEPGYLPFTEKDVRNLLQSFRKLDPEDESVDLLRMCRNIKEKDPNFKFEYTLDPNNRLENIAWSYASSVQAYEIFGDAVVFDTTHRLTALDMPLGIWVGVNNYGVPCFFGCTLLREENLRSLSWALKAFLGFMDGKPPQTILTDQNMCLKEAIAMEMPATKHALCIWMIVVKFPSWFNAVLGERYNEWKAEFYRLYNLESIEDFELGWRDMVNSFGLHTNRHIANLFALRTQWALPYLKRHFFAGMTTTGHSKAINSFIQRFLSAQTRLAHFVEQVAVAVDFKDQAAEQQTMQQNLQNICLKTGAPMESHAASVLTPFAFSKLQEQLVLAAHYASFQMEDGFLIRHHTKLEGGRKVYWVPQEGIISCSCHQFEFSGILCRHALRVLSTGNCFQIPDRYLPIRWRRISTHSVKLLQNSPSDHSERIQLLQSMVSSLVAESAKSKERLDLATEQVSFLVSRIRQQPLPSQGPKDIPSIHRNL
;
A
#
# COMPACT_ATOMS: atom_id res chain seq x y z
N MET A 1 23.71 -46.59 -6.33
CA MET A 1 22.68 -46.05 -7.24
C MET A 1 21.68 -45.30 -6.40
N MET A 2 21.80 -43.98 -6.39
CA MET A 2 21.06 -43.07 -5.54
C MET A 2 20.41 -42.01 -6.42
N SER A 3 19.08 -41.96 -6.42
CA SER A 3 18.28 -40.77 -6.73
C SER A 3 16.81 -41.18 -6.70
N GLU A 4 16.01 -40.51 -5.88
CA GLU A 4 14.65 -40.00 -6.16
C GLU A 4 13.90 -39.78 -4.83
N GLU A 5 12.92 -38.88 -4.86
CA GLU A 5 12.13 -38.36 -3.73
C GLU A 5 12.75 -37.24 -2.89
N ALA A 6 13.23 -36.20 -3.58
CA ALA A 6 12.91 -34.82 -3.19
C ALA A 6 12.05 -34.20 -4.29
N GLY A 7 10.76 -34.55 -4.31
CA GLY A 7 9.85 -34.11 -5.36
C GLY A 7 8.40 -34.11 -4.92
N GLN A 8 8.02 -33.15 -4.06
CA GLN A 8 6.63 -32.69 -3.93
C GLN A 8 6.57 -31.41 -3.11
N MET A 9 6.92 -30.28 -3.73
CA MET A 9 6.29 -28.96 -3.51
C MET A 9 6.97 -27.91 -4.40
N LEU A 10 6.61 -27.90 -5.69
CA LEU A 10 6.79 -26.74 -6.56
C LEU A 10 5.88 -26.92 -7.77
N VAL A 11 4.59 -26.61 -7.59
CA VAL A 11 3.75 -26.22 -8.72
C VAL A 11 4.02 -24.74 -8.93
N VAL A 12 4.93 -24.47 -9.87
CA VAL A 12 5.06 -23.16 -10.50
C VAL A 12 3.81 -22.99 -11.35
N TYR A 13 2.88 -22.14 -10.91
CA TYR A 13 1.97 -21.52 -11.86
C TYR A 13 2.75 -20.39 -12.51
N ASP A 14 3.25 -20.65 -13.71
CA ASP A 14 3.51 -19.61 -14.69
C ASP A 14 2.15 -18.99 -15.02
N ASP A 15 2.06 -17.68 -14.83
CA ASP A 15 0.95 -16.85 -15.28
C ASP A 15 1.24 -16.45 -16.73
N PRO A 16 0.54 -16.98 -17.74
CA PRO A 16 0.67 -16.52 -19.11
C PRO A 16 -0.38 -15.41 -19.32
N SER A 17 -0.19 -14.27 -18.67
CA SER A 17 -1.01 -13.08 -18.90
C SER A 17 -0.15 -11.85 -19.22
N ASP A 18 0.81 -12.01 -20.13
CA ASP A 18 1.42 -10.88 -20.84
C ASP A 18 1.94 -11.33 -22.21
N GLN A 19 1.02 -11.72 -23.09
CA GLN A 19 1.24 -11.78 -24.54
C GLN A 19 -0.12 -11.82 -25.27
N ARG A 20 -0.86 -10.71 -25.23
CA ARG A 20 -1.84 -10.38 -26.27
C ARG A 20 -1.26 -9.28 -27.16
N SER A 21 -0.34 -9.69 -28.01
CA SER A 21 -0.09 -9.02 -29.29
C SER A 21 -1.37 -9.16 -30.12
N LEU A 22 -2.13 -8.06 -30.22
CA LEU A 22 -3.20 -7.95 -31.22
C LEU A 22 -2.53 -7.69 -32.58
N SER A 23 -2.23 -8.76 -33.31
CA SER A 23 -2.05 -8.72 -34.75
C SER A 23 -3.43 -8.49 -35.38
N LEU A 24 -3.66 -7.30 -35.91
CA LEU A 24 -4.76 -7.05 -36.83
C LEU A 24 -4.25 -7.38 -38.23
N ASP A 25 -4.57 -8.58 -38.69
CA ASP A 25 -4.40 -8.97 -40.09
C ASP A 25 -5.40 -8.19 -40.96
N ASP A 26 -4.87 -7.73 -42.08
CA ASP A 26 -5.60 -7.24 -43.24
C ASP A 26 -6.57 -8.30 -43.76
N THR A 27 -7.87 -8.00 -43.76
CA THR A 27 -8.79 -8.57 -44.74
C THR A 27 -9.67 -7.48 -45.31
N SER A 28 -9.41 -7.17 -46.58
CA SER A 28 -10.25 -6.41 -47.49
C SER A 28 -11.60 -7.09 -47.70
N SER A 29 -12.69 -6.35 -47.53
CA SER A 29 -13.93 -6.60 -48.25
C SER A 29 -14.70 -5.29 -48.43
N THR A 30 -14.70 -4.82 -49.67
CA THR A 30 -15.63 -3.85 -50.26
C THR A 30 -17.08 -4.33 -50.16
N GLU A 31 -17.96 -3.52 -49.57
CA GLU A 31 -19.38 -3.42 -49.98
C GLU A 31 -19.88 -1.98 -49.76
N GLU A 32 -20.70 -1.51 -50.70
CA GLU A 32 -21.23 -0.15 -50.85
C GLU A 32 -22.41 0.16 -49.90
N SER A 33 -22.46 1.41 -49.39
CA SER A 33 -23.60 2.37 -49.24
C SER A 33 -25.05 1.82 -49.12
N PRO A 34 -25.96 2.34 -48.23
CA PRO A 34 -26.35 3.76 -48.28
C PRO A 34 -26.84 4.49 -47.00
N ASP A 35 -26.54 5.79 -47.02
CA ASP A 35 -27.31 7.01 -46.71
C ASP A 35 -28.37 7.13 -45.57
N GLU A 36 -28.34 8.34 -45.02
CA GLU A 36 -29.37 9.08 -44.26
C GLU A 36 -29.82 8.62 -42.86
N THR A 37 -29.40 9.39 -41.84
CA THR A 37 -30.38 10.09 -40.99
C THR A 37 -29.78 11.41 -40.48
N ARG A 38 -30.12 12.50 -41.18
CA ARG A 38 -29.82 13.88 -40.78
C ARG A 38 -30.70 14.26 -39.59
N LEU A 39 -30.09 14.48 -38.42
CA LEU A 39 -30.66 15.31 -37.37
C LEU A 39 -30.02 16.69 -37.43
N SER A 40 -30.83 17.63 -37.90
CA SER A 40 -30.61 19.06 -38.05
C SER A 40 -30.12 19.74 -36.77
N LEU A 41 -28.92 20.33 -36.85
CA LEU A 41 -28.49 21.45 -36.01
C LEU A 41 -27.88 22.52 -36.93
N GLU A 42 -28.70 23.52 -37.19
CA GLU A 42 -28.40 24.92 -37.49
C GLU A 42 -27.02 25.24 -38.08
N THR A 43 -27.08 25.63 -39.36
CA THR A 43 -26.08 26.35 -40.14
C THR A 43 -25.52 27.56 -39.34
N THR A 44 -24.43 27.36 -38.59
CA THR A 44 -23.62 28.49 -38.14
C THR A 44 -22.89 29.04 -39.35
N ASN A 45 -23.37 30.17 -39.87
CA ASN A 45 -22.78 30.91 -40.98
C ASN A 45 -21.23 30.86 -40.97
N ASP A 46 -20.64 30.53 -42.11
CA ASP A 46 -19.21 30.67 -42.39
C ASP A 46 -18.82 32.15 -42.45
N VAL A 47 -18.76 32.81 -41.28
CA VAL A 47 -18.44 34.24 -41.20
C VAL A 47 -16.92 34.42 -41.33
N VAL A 48 -16.48 34.65 -42.56
CA VAL A 48 -15.12 35.14 -42.83
C VAL A 48 -15.00 36.57 -42.28
N PRO A 49 -13.91 36.91 -41.53
CA PRO A 49 -13.68 38.27 -41.07
C PRO A 49 -13.65 39.27 -42.24
N TYR A 50 -14.30 40.42 -42.07
CA TYR A 50 -14.34 41.47 -43.09
C TYR A 50 -13.94 42.84 -42.52
N ILE A 51 -13.37 43.69 -43.38
CA ILE A 51 -12.99 45.05 -43.00
C ILE A 51 -14.26 45.84 -42.65
N GLY A 52 -14.26 46.46 -41.48
CA GLY A 52 -15.42 47.19 -40.95
C GLY A 52 -16.19 46.44 -39.87
N GLN A 53 -15.94 45.14 -39.67
CA GLN A 53 -16.60 44.35 -38.63
C GLN A 53 -16.31 44.91 -37.22
N ARG A 54 -17.35 45.01 -36.39
CA ARG A 54 -17.32 45.70 -35.08
C ARG A 54 -17.34 44.70 -33.93
N PHE A 55 -16.57 44.97 -32.89
CA PHE A 55 -16.48 44.19 -31.66
C PHE A 55 -16.52 45.11 -30.43
N PRO A 56 -17.17 44.69 -29.34
CA PRO A 56 -17.23 45.49 -28.11
C PRO A 56 -15.86 45.57 -27.42
N THR A 57 -15.06 44.51 -27.49
CA THR A 57 -13.73 44.43 -26.88
C THR A 57 -12.73 43.81 -27.85
N HIS A 58 -11.44 44.05 -27.63
CA HIS A 58 -10.40 43.37 -28.39
C HIS A 58 -10.36 41.86 -28.09
N ASP A 59 -10.85 41.42 -26.93
CA ASP A 59 -10.91 40.00 -26.58
C ASP A 59 -12.04 39.29 -27.30
N ALA A 60 -13.20 39.92 -27.45
CA ALA A 60 -14.27 39.42 -28.32
C ALA A 60 -13.80 39.27 -29.79
N ALA A 61 -13.01 40.23 -30.28
CA ALA A 61 -12.39 40.14 -31.60
C ALA A 61 -11.35 39.00 -31.68
N TYR A 62 -10.60 38.76 -30.60
CA TYR A 62 -9.64 37.67 -30.51
C TYR A 62 -10.34 36.31 -30.54
N GLU A 63 -11.41 36.14 -29.77
CA GLU A 63 -12.21 34.91 -29.72
C GLU A 63 -12.84 34.62 -31.08
N PHE A 64 -13.47 35.63 -31.70
CA PHE A 64 -14.03 35.49 -33.04
C PHE A 64 -12.99 35.00 -34.07
N TYR A 65 -11.82 35.64 -34.10
CA TYR A 65 -10.78 35.24 -35.04
C TYR A 65 -10.09 33.92 -34.67
N SER A 66 -10.06 33.57 -33.39
CA SER A 66 -9.59 32.27 -32.92
C SER A 66 -10.51 31.15 -33.43
N GLU A 67 -11.83 31.35 -33.39
CA GLU A 67 -12.79 30.35 -33.88
C GLU A 67 -12.77 30.24 -35.41
N PHE A 68 -12.63 31.36 -36.11
CA PHE A 68 -12.34 31.34 -37.56
C PHE A 68 -11.06 30.57 -37.87
N ALA A 69 -9.96 30.87 -37.17
CA ALA A 69 -8.67 30.23 -37.38
C ALA A 69 -8.73 28.71 -37.13
N LYS A 70 -9.43 28.30 -36.07
CA LYS A 70 -9.65 26.89 -35.71
C LYS A 70 -10.35 26.14 -36.85
N ARG A 71 -11.45 26.68 -37.38
CA ARG A 71 -12.17 26.10 -38.52
C ARG A 71 -11.31 26.04 -39.78
N CYS A 72 -10.48 27.04 -40.00
CA CYS A 72 -9.57 27.11 -41.15
C CYS A 72 -8.24 26.37 -40.95
N GLY A 73 -8.05 25.55 -39.91
CA GLY A 73 -6.85 24.70 -39.84
C GLY A 73 -5.60 25.35 -39.21
N PHE A 74 -5.71 26.50 -38.53
CA PHE A 74 -4.56 27.16 -37.91
C PHE A 74 -4.87 27.72 -36.51
N SER A 75 -3.86 28.28 -35.85
CA SER A 75 -4.03 29.01 -34.57
C SER A 75 -3.40 30.39 -34.65
N ILE A 76 -3.89 31.29 -33.80
CA ILE A 76 -3.48 32.70 -33.80
C ILE A 76 -2.67 33.04 -32.55
N ARG A 77 -1.94 34.16 -32.62
CA ARG A 77 -1.28 34.79 -31.48
C ARG A 77 -1.42 36.30 -31.55
N ARG A 78 -1.41 36.97 -30.39
CA ARG A 78 -1.33 38.43 -30.31
C ARG A 78 0.08 38.88 -30.73
N HIS A 79 0.19 39.77 -31.71
CA HIS A 79 1.46 40.37 -32.13
C HIS A 79 1.78 41.64 -31.33
N ARG A 80 3.04 42.10 -31.36
CA ARG A 80 3.45 43.32 -30.67
C ARG A 80 2.66 44.52 -31.19
N THR A 81 2.44 45.47 -30.31
CA THR A 81 1.42 46.49 -30.43
C THR A 81 2.08 47.85 -30.56
N GLU A 82 1.71 48.62 -31.57
CA GLU A 82 2.08 50.02 -31.67
C GLU A 82 1.04 50.83 -30.88
N GLY A 83 1.43 51.35 -29.71
CA GLY A 83 0.83 52.57 -29.21
C GLY A 83 1.36 53.73 -30.06
N LYS A 84 0.59 54.81 -30.25
CA LYS A 84 1.20 56.04 -30.75
C LYS A 84 2.26 56.47 -29.74
N ASP A 85 3.48 56.71 -30.20
CA ASP A 85 4.56 57.24 -29.37
C ASP A 85 4.09 58.53 -28.68
N GLY A 86 4.30 58.61 -27.36
CA GLY A 86 3.97 59.79 -26.55
C GLY A 86 2.66 59.68 -25.76
N VAL A 87 2.84 59.44 -24.46
CA VAL A 87 1.93 59.78 -23.34
C VAL A 87 0.50 59.20 -23.39
N GLY A 88 0.31 58.10 -22.64
CA GLY A 88 -0.87 57.97 -21.77
C GLY A 88 -2.24 57.70 -22.40
N LYS A 89 -2.34 57.32 -23.68
CA LYS A 89 -3.61 56.80 -24.25
C LYS A 89 -3.46 55.33 -24.63
N GLY A 90 -4.22 54.50 -23.92
CA GLY A 90 -4.17 53.04 -23.98
C GLY A 90 -4.40 52.44 -25.37
N LEU A 91 -4.31 51.11 -25.41
CA LEU A 91 -4.37 50.28 -26.61
C LEU A 91 -5.30 50.81 -27.72
N THR A 92 -4.72 51.25 -28.85
CA THR A 92 -5.46 51.82 -30.00
C THR A 92 -5.53 50.89 -31.21
N ARG A 93 -4.64 49.90 -31.30
CA ARG A 93 -4.55 48.96 -32.43
C ARG A 93 -4.07 47.59 -31.94
N ARG A 94 -4.54 46.50 -32.53
CA ARG A 94 -4.05 45.13 -32.26
C ARG A 94 -3.92 44.35 -33.56
N TYR A 95 -2.90 43.50 -33.61
CA TYR A 95 -2.71 42.51 -34.65
C TYR A 95 -2.84 41.12 -34.03
N PHE A 96 -3.68 40.30 -34.63
CA PHE A 96 -3.74 38.87 -34.41
C PHE A 96 -3.17 38.21 -35.65
N VAL A 97 -2.12 37.40 -35.48
CA VAL A 97 -1.37 36.81 -36.60
C VAL A 97 -1.37 35.30 -36.46
N CYS A 98 -1.14 34.58 -37.56
CA CYS A 98 -0.91 33.13 -37.50
C CYS A 98 0.21 32.80 -36.49
N HIS A 99 0.09 31.68 -35.78
CA HIS A 99 1.10 31.22 -34.84
C HIS A 99 2.49 31.09 -35.48
N ARG A 100 2.53 30.71 -36.77
CA ARG A 100 3.75 30.56 -37.58
C ARG A 100 4.23 31.88 -38.22
N ALA A 101 3.60 33.01 -37.90
CA ALA A 101 3.93 34.31 -38.47
C ALA A 101 5.28 34.88 -38.00
N GLY A 102 5.93 35.62 -38.89
CA GLY A 102 7.25 36.23 -38.70
C GLY A 102 8.39 35.21 -38.68
N ASN A 103 9.61 35.69 -38.46
CA ASN A 103 10.81 34.85 -38.38
C ASN A 103 11.24 34.63 -36.92
N THR A 104 12.07 33.62 -36.71
CA THR A 104 12.64 33.34 -35.39
C THR A 104 13.67 34.42 -35.06
N PRO A 105 13.53 35.15 -33.94
CA PRO A 105 14.56 36.10 -33.53
C PRO A 105 15.87 35.35 -33.27
N ILE A 106 16.99 35.90 -33.74
CA ILE A 106 18.32 35.39 -33.39
C ILE A 106 18.47 35.56 -31.87
N LYS A 107 18.57 34.46 -31.14
CA LYS A 107 18.82 34.49 -29.69
C LYS A 107 20.31 34.63 -29.46
N ALA A 108 20.72 35.61 -28.65
CA ALA A 108 22.07 35.63 -28.08
C ALA A 108 22.23 34.38 -27.18
N THR A 109 23.30 33.63 -27.40
CA THR A 109 23.68 32.48 -26.59
C THR A 109 24.05 32.96 -25.19
N ASN A 110 23.22 32.63 -24.19
CA ASN A 110 23.55 32.83 -22.78
C ASN A 110 23.90 31.46 -22.20
N GLU A 111 25.16 31.25 -21.82
CA GLU A 111 25.71 29.97 -21.36
C GLU A 111 25.20 29.53 -19.98
N THR A 112 24.59 30.45 -19.22
CA THR A 112 24.16 30.22 -17.83
C THR A 112 22.77 29.61 -17.65
N LYS A 113 22.04 29.30 -18.72
CA LYS A 113 20.72 28.63 -18.63
C LYS A 113 20.60 27.51 -19.65
N PRO A 114 20.31 26.25 -19.25
CA PRO A 114 20.06 25.17 -20.19
C PRO A 114 18.85 25.51 -21.07
N GLN A 115 19.10 25.73 -22.36
CA GLN A 115 18.06 26.10 -23.32
C GLN A 115 17.51 24.82 -23.96
N ARG A 116 16.19 24.59 -23.87
CA ARG A 116 15.54 23.50 -24.62
C ARG A 116 15.74 23.73 -26.12
N ASN A 117 16.36 22.77 -26.80
CA ASN A 117 16.53 22.72 -28.26
C ASN A 117 15.17 22.51 -28.98
N ARG A 118 14.31 23.53 -28.99
CA ARG A 118 13.07 23.52 -29.76
C ARG A 118 13.23 24.36 -31.02
N LYS A 119 13.21 23.72 -32.19
CA LYS A 119 13.11 24.41 -33.48
C LYS A 119 11.82 25.24 -33.49
N SER A 120 11.92 26.50 -33.90
CA SER A 120 10.78 27.42 -33.96
C SER A 120 9.80 26.99 -35.06
N SER A 121 8.50 27.13 -34.81
CA SER A 121 7.42 26.84 -35.78
C SER A 121 7.20 27.98 -36.80
N ARG A 122 7.91 29.10 -36.62
CA ARG A 122 7.79 30.31 -37.44
C ARG A 122 8.41 30.12 -38.82
N CYS A 123 7.63 30.42 -39.87
CA CYS A 123 8.01 30.30 -41.28
C CYS A 123 7.73 31.59 -42.07
N GLY A 124 7.57 32.73 -41.40
CA GLY A 124 7.30 33.99 -42.09
C GLY A 124 5.87 34.13 -42.61
N CYS A 125 4.90 33.36 -42.07
CA CYS A 125 3.50 33.47 -42.47
C CYS A 125 2.96 34.90 -42.31
N GLN A 126 2.18 35.36 -43.28
CA GLN A 126 1.65 36.72 -43.36
C GLN A 126 0.14 36.80 -43.08
N ALA A 127 -0.50 35.70 -42.66
CA ALA A 127 -1.91 35.74 -42.30
C ALA A 127 -2.14 36.55 -41.01
N TYR A 128 -3.07 37.51 -41.06
CA TYR A 128 -3.41 38.37 -39.93
C TYR A 128 -4.85 38.91 -39.97
N MET A 129 -5.35 39.28 -38.78
CA MET A 129 -6.47 40.19 -38.58
C MET A 129 -6.01 41.37 -37.74
N ARG A 130 -6.32 42.59 -38.20
CA ARG A 130 -5.94 43.85 -37.58
C ARG A 130 -7.19 44.59 -37.15
N ILE A 131 -7.23 44.98 -35.88
CA ILE A 131 -8.30 45.79 -35.31
C ILE A 131 -7.76 47.13 -34.82
N SER A 132 -8.58 48.16 -34.90
CA SER A 132 -8.30 49.49 -34.36
C SER A 132 -9.47 49.95 -33.50
N LYS A 133 -9.16 50.67 -32.43
CA LYS A 133 -10.15 51.31 -31.57
C LYS A 133 -10.66 52.57 -32.26
N VAL A 134 -11.97 52.64 -32.49
CA VAL A 134 -12.65 53.83 -33.01
C VAL A 134 -13.36 54.50 -31.84
N THR A 135 -13.27 55.82 -31.75
CA THR A 135 -13.94 56.62 -30.72
C THR A 135 -14.64 57.76 -31.42
N GLU A 136 -15.76 57.46 -32.06
CA GLU A 136 -16.62 58.45 -32.70
C GLU A 136 -17.95 58.49 -31.93
N LEU A 137 -18.17 59.60 -31.21
CA LEU A 137 -19.43 60.02 -30.55
C LEU A 137 -20.25 58.88 -29.89
N GLY A 138 -19.58 58.03 -29.10
CA GLY A 138 -20.21 56.91 -28.39
C GLY A 138 -19.23 56.02 -27.64
N ALA A 139 -19.70 54.86 -27.16
CA ALA A 139 -18.89 53.87 -26.46
C ALA A 139 -17.71 53.39 -27.34
N PRO A 140 -16.51 53.19 -26.77
CA PRO A 140 -15.34 52.77 -27.54
C PRO A 140 -15.57 51.39 -28.18
N GLU A 141 -15.42 51.31 -29.49
CA GLU A 141 -15.60 50.06 -30.24
C GLU A 141 -14.32 49.66 -30.98
N TRP A 142 -14.16 48.36 -31.19
CA TRP A 142 -13.06 47.79 -31.97
C TRP A 142 -13.54 47.44 -33.36
N ARG A 143 -12.85 47.93 -34.39
CA ARG A 143 -13.21 47.67 -35.79
C ARG A 143 -12.07 46.96 -36.52
N VAL A 144 -12.39 45.95 -37.33
CA VAL A 144 -11.41 45.32 -38.23
C VAL A 144 -10.99 46.34 -39.28
N THR A 145 -9.70 46.69 -39.31
CA THR A 145 -9.11 47.64 -40.26
C THR A 145 -8.20 46.96 -41.27
N GLY A 146 -7.94 45.65 -41.14
CA GLY A 146 -7.19 44.87 -42.12
C GLY A 146 -7.32 43.38 -41.86
N PHE A 147 -7.35 42.59 -42.93
CA PHE A 147 -7.47 41.14 -42.86
C PHE A 147 -6.78 40.52 -44.08
N ALA A 148 -5.97 39.48 -43.85
CA ALA A 148 -5.36 38.67 -44.90
C ALA A 148 -5.31 37.22 -44.43
N ASN A 149 -5.88 36.29 -45.21
CA ASN A 149 -5.91 34.86 -44.91
C ASN A 149 -4.99 34.05 -45.84
N HIS A 150 -3.88 34.63 -46.26
CA HIS A 150 -2.89 33.96 -47.10
C HIS A 150 -1.82 33.30 -46.22
N HIS A 151 -1.68 31.97 -46.34
CA HIS A 151 -0.71 31.17 -45.59
C HIS A 151 0.36 30.62 -46.55
N ASN A 152 1.60 30.63 -46.11
CA ASN A 152 2.74 30.05 -46.85
C ASN A 152 3.11 28.65 -46.34
N HIS A 153 2.17 28.00 -45.67
CA HIS A 153 2.29 26.66 -45.12
C HIS A 153 0.93 25.97 -45.21
N GLU A 154 0.96 24.65 -45.25
CA GLU A 154 -0.24 23.82 -45.20
C GLU A 154 -1.04 24.07 -43.91
N LEU A 155 -2.37 24.04 -44.04
CA LEU A 155 -3.32 24.17 -42.95
C LEU A 155 -3.70 22.76 -42.47
N LEU A 156 -4.02 22.64 -41.19
CA LEU A 156 -4.31 21.33 -40.59
C LEU A 156 -5.75 20.91 -40.86
N GLU A 157 -5.94 19.61 -41.03
CA GLU A 157 -7.26 18.98 -41.07
C GLU A 157 -7.99 19.12 -39.71
N PRO A 158 -9.34 19.12 -39.67
CA PRO A 158 -10.11 19.30 -38.43
C PRO A 158 -9.69 18.35 -37.29
N ASN A 159 -9.36 17.09 -37.61
CA ASN A 159 -8.90 16.08 -36.66
C ASN A 159 -7.49 16.37 -36.10
N GLN A 160 -6.67 17.17 -36.79
CA GLN A 160 -5.32 17.56 -36.39
C GLN A 160 -5.31 18.89 -35.62
N VAL A 161 -6.20 19.83 -35.98
CA VAL A 161 -6.29 21.16 -35.37
C VAL A 161 -6.41 21.08 -33.85
N ARG A 162 -7.22 20.15 -33.34
CA ARG A 162 -7.47 19.96 -31.90
C ARG A 162 -6.19 19.73 -31.07
N PHE A 163 -5.11 19.25 -31.69
CA PHE A 163 -3.84 19.01 -30.99
C PHE A 163 -2.95 20.26 -30.89
N LEU A 164 -3.33 21.37 -31.53
CA LEU A 164 -2.60 22.63 -31.40
C LEU A 164 -2.66 23.14 -29.94
N PRO A 165 -1.54 23.61 -29.35
CA PRO A 165 -1.51 24.08 -27.96
C PRO A 165 -2.54 25.17 -27.63
N ALA A 166 -2.96 25.98 -28.60
CA ALA A 166 -3.97 27.02 -28.42
C ALA A 166 -5.37 26.45 -28.13
N TYR A 167 -5.64 25.22 -28.55
CA TYR A 167 -6.94 24.56 -28.41
C TYR A 167 -6.91 23.42 -27.38
N ARG A 168 -5.75 23.17 -26.76
CA ARG A 168 -5.60 22.17 -25.70
C ARG A 168 -5.77 22.77 -24.31
N THR A 169 -7.01 23.10 -23.95
CA THR A 169 -7.34 23.78 -22.68
C THR A 169 -7.95 22.83 -21.66
N ILE A 170 -7.49 22.91 -20.41
CA ILE A 170 -8.09 22.22 -19.27
C ILE A 170 -8.88 23.25 -18.47
N SER A 171 -10.20 23.09 -18.39
CA SER A 171 -11.07 23.99 -17.62
C SER A 171 -10.76 23.91 -16.11
N ASP A 172 -11.11 24.93 -15.32
CA ASP A 172 -10.84 24.90 -13.88
C ASP A 172 -11.63 23.81 -13.14
N THR A 173 -12.83 23.48 -13.62
CA THR A 173 -13.60 22.31 -13.18
C THR A 173 -12.85 21.01 -13.46
N ASP A 174 -12.32 20.86 -14.68
CA ASP A 174 -11.53 19.68 -15.06
C ASP A 174 -10.23 19.57 -14.26
N LYS A 175 -9.54 20.69 -14.02
CA LYS A 175 -8.36 20.72 -13.15
C LYS A 175 -8.71 20.20 -11.76
N SER A 176 -9.83 20.65 -11.19
CA SER A 176 -10.28 20.22 -9.86
C SER A 176 -10.61 18.72 -9.83
N ARG A 177 -11.26 18.19 -10.87
CA ARG A 177 -11.54 16.75 -11.01
C ARG A 177 -10.26 15.93 -11.15
N ILE A 178 -9.33 16.35 -12.02
CA ILE A 178 -8.02 15.71 -12.22
C ILE A 178 -7.25 15.66 -10.89
N LEU A 179 -7.26 16.75 -10.13
CA LEU A 179 -6.62 16.80 -8.81
C LEU A 179 -7.28 15.83 -7.82
N MET A 180 -8.61 15.73 -7.82
CA MET A 180 -9.33 14.77 -6.99
C MET A 180 -8.95 13.32 -7.33
N PHE A 181 -8.90 12.97 -8.62
CA PHE A 181 -8.47 11.64 -9.06
C PHE A 181 -7.00 11.35 -8.73
N ALA A 182 -6.14 12.37 -8.81
CA ALA A 182 -4.75 12.23 -8.40
C ALA A 182 -4.61 11.92 -6.90
N LYS A 183 -5.44 12.56 -6.04
CA LYS A 183 -5.47 12.27 -4.59
C LYS A 183 -5.88 10.84 -4.28
N THR A 184 -6.75 10.25 -5.09
CA THR A 184 -7.20 8.86 -4.93
C THR A 184 -6.27 7.83 -5.60
N GLY A 185 -5.16 8.27 -6.21
CA GLY A 185 -4.17 7.38 -6.82
C GLY A 185 -4.54 6.80 -8.18
N ILE A 186 -5.57 7.35 -8.85
CA ILE A 186 -6.00 6.91 -10.18
C ILE A 186 -4.90 7.23 -11.21
N SER A 187 -4.61 6.31 -12.13
CA SER A 187 -3.61 6.56 -13.18
C SER A 187 -4.12 7.58 -14.19
N VAL A 188 -3.22 8.34 -14.84
CA VAL A 188 -3.63 9.36 -15.82
C VAL A 188 -4.47 8.76 -16.95
N GLN A 189 -4.19 7.54 -17.39
CA GLN A 189 -5.01 6.84 -18.39
C GLN A 189 -6.44 6.59 -17.91
N GLN A 190 -6.60 6.15 -16.66
CA GLN A 190 -7.92 5.95 -16.05
C GLN A 190 -8.63 7.30 -15.84
N MET A 191 -7.92 8.36 -15.46
CA MET A 191 -8.50 9.71 -15.36
C MET A 191 -9.09 10.15 -16.69
N MET A 192 -8.34 10.00 -17.78
CA MET A 192 -8.80 10.36 -19.13
C MET A 192 -10.10 9.61 -19.47
N LYS A 193 -10.13 8.29 -19.26
CA LYS A 193 -11.30 7.46 -19.56
C LYS A 193 -12.52 7.81 -18.71
N LEU A 194 -12.33 8.10 -17.42
CA LEU A 194 -13.40 8.57 -16.54
C LEU A 194 -13.96 9.90 -17.01
N MET A 195 -13.09 10.85 -17.35
CA MET A 195 -13.51 12.16 -17.85
C MET A 195 -14.22 12.10 -19.20
N GLU A 196 -13.80 11.19 -20.09
CA GLU A 196 -14.50 10.90 -21.35
C GLU A 196 -15.92 10.41 -21.09
N LEU A 197 -16.07 9.46 -20.17
CA LEU A 197 -17.35 8.87 -19.79
C LEU A 197 -18.29 9.89 -19.13
N GLU A 198 -17.76 10.70 -18.21
CA GLU A 198 -18.53 11.74 -17.50
C GLU A 198 -19.02 12.86 -18.40
N LYS A 199 -18.28 13.14 -19.47
CA LYS A 199 -18.63 14.16 -20.45
C LYS A 199 -19.39 13.62 -21.65
N CYS A 200 -19.64 12.31 -21.70
CA CYS A 200 -20.27 11.62 -22.82
C CYS A 200 -19.57 11.91 -24.15
N VAL A 201 -18.23 11.91 -24.17
CA VAL A 201 -17.42 12.10 -25.39
C VAL A 201 -16.72 10.80 -25.77
N GLU A 202 -16.49 10.59 -27.06
CA GLU A 202 -15.76 9.43 -27.55
C GLU A 202 -14.31 9.40 -27.05
N PRO A 203 -13.70 8.20 -26.92
CA PRO A 203 -12.30 8.06 -26.54
C PRO A 203 -11.36 8.92 -27.38
N GLY A 204 -10.53 9.71 -26.71
CA GLY A 204 -9.60 10.64 -27.33
C GLY A 204 -10.19 11.98 -27.75
N TYR A 205 -11.48 12.27 -27.57
CA TYR A 205 -12.10 13.55 -27.96
C TYR A 205 -12.11 14.62 -26.86
N LEU A 206 -11.47 14.38 -25.72
CA LEU A 206 -11.26 15.43 -24.72
C LEU A 206 -10.45 16.61 -25.30
N PRO A 207 -10.71 17.84 -24.83
CA PRO A 207 -10.01 19.04 -25.31
C PRO A 207 -8.55 19.12 -24.83
N PHE A 208 -8.02 18.10 -24.17
CA PHE A 208 -6.65 18.03 -23.67
C PHE A 208 -6.15 16.59 -23.77
N THR A 209 -4.82 16.44 -23.76
CA THR A 209 -4.18 15.13 -23.90
C THR A 209 -3.67 14.61 -22.55
N GLU A 210 -3.35 13.33 -22.49
CA GLU A 210 -2.69 12.70 -21.35
C GLU A 210 -1.40 13.44 -20.94
N LYS A 211 -0.67 14.00 -21.92
CA LYS A 211 0.52 14.82 -21.70
C LYS A 211 0.18 16.14 -20.99
N ASP A 212 -0.95 16.75 -21.30
CA ASP A 212 -1.38 18.00 -20.66
C ASP A 212 -1.80 17.75 -19.21
N VAL A 213 -2.48 16.63 -18.94
CA VAL A 213 -2.78 16.17 -17.57
C VAL A 213 -1.50 15.90 -16.79
N ARG A 214 -0.53 15.18 -17.37
CA ARG A 214 0.79 14.99 -16.74
C ARG A 214 1.50 16.30 -16.43
N ASN A 215 1.49 17.25 -17.37
CA ASN A 215 2.10 18.57 -17.16
C ASN A 215 1.38 19.36 -16.06
N LEU A 216 0.05 19.29 -15.98
CA LEU A 216 -0.75 19.91 -14.93
C LEU A 216 -0.41 19.31 -13.56
N LEU A 217 -0.41 17.98 -13.44
CA LEU A 217 -0.01 17.29 -12.21
C LEU A 217 1.42 17.67 -11.82
N GLN A 218 2.33 17.75 -12.80
CA GLN A 218 3.71 18.18 -12.54
C GLN A 218 3.80 19.64 -12.09
N SER A 219 2.97 20.55 -12.60
CA SER A 219 2.94 21.94 -12.13
C SER A 219 2.48 22.04 -10.68
N PHE A 220 1.61 21.13 -10.22
CA PHE A 220 1.19 21.03 -8.82
C PHE A 220 2.20 20.30 -7.91
N ARG A 221 3.22 19.65 -8.48
CA ARG A 221 4.36 19.05 -7.76
C ARG A 221 5.53 20.03 -7.59
N LYS A 222 5.51 21.19 -8.24
CA LYS A 222 6.52 22.25 -8.03
C LYS A 222 6.24 23.06 -6.74
N LEU A 223 6.06 22.36 -5.63
CA LEU A 223 6.01 22.97 -4.30
C LEU A 223 7.36 22.72 -3.62
N ASP A 224 7.74 23.64 -2.74
CA ASP A 224 8.96 23.51 -1.94
C ASP A 224 8.82 22.28 -1.02
N PRO A 225 9.82 21.38 -0.91
CA PRO A 225 9.83 20.33 0.10
C PRO A 225 9.49 20.82 1.53
N GLU A 226 9.75 22.10 1.83
CA GLU A 226 9.31 22.71 3.09
C GLU A 226 7.79 22.74 3.25
N ASP A 227 7.03 23.10 2.21
CA ASP A 227 5.57 23.13 2.23
C ASP A 227 4.98 21.73 2.49
N GLU A 228 5.58 20.67 1.90
CA GLU A 228 5.10 19.29 2.12
C GLU A 228 5.31 18.81 3.55
N SER A 229 6.43 19.19 4.19
CA SER A 229 6.70 18.83 5.58
C SER A 229 5.73 19.51 6.56
N VAL A 230 5.36 20.77 6.29
CA VAL A 230 4.37 21.52 7.06
C VAL A 230 2.98 20.92 6.91
N ASP A 231 2.59 20.56 5.68
CA ASP A 231 1.31 19.92 5.40
C ASP A 231 1.19 18.54 6.06
N LEU A 232 2.26 17.73 6.06
CA LEU A 232 2.30 16.45 6.77
C LEU A 232 2.08 16.63 8.28
N LEU A 233 2.83 17.54 8.91
CA LEU A 233 2.68 17.81 10.34
C LEU A 233 1.28 18.35 10.68
N ARG A 234 0.71 19.19 9.81
CA ARG A 234 -0.68 19.67 9.95
C ARG A 234 -1.66 18.50 9.88
N MET A 235 -1.44 17.57 8.95
CA MET A 235 -2.28 16.39 8.81
C MET A 235 -2.24 15.51 10.07
N CYS A 236 -1.06 15.18 10.59
CA CYS A 236 -0.93 14.41 11.83
C CYS A 236 -1.64 15.08 13.01
N ARG A 237 -1.53 16.41 13.14
CA ARG A 237 -2.28 17.17 14.16
C ARG A 237 -3.79 17.05 13.97
N ASN A 238 -4.29 17.21 12.75
CA ASN A 238 -5.72 17.08 12.46
C ASN A 238 -6.25 15.66 12.77
N ILE A 239 -5.45 14.61 12.56
CA ILE A 239 -5.84 13.24 12.93
C ILE A 239 -5.84 13.11 14.46
N LYS A 240 -4.81 13.62 15.15
CA LYS A 240 -4.72 13.62 16.62
C LYS A 240 -5.90 14.32 17.30
N GLU A 241 -6.40 15.40 16.70
CA GLU A 241 -7.58 16.12 17.20
C GLU A 241 -8.87 15.30 17.05
N LYS A 242 -8.99 14.51 15.97
CA LYS A 242 -10.15 13.63 15.73
C LYS A 242 -10.08 12.33 16.54
N ASP A 243 -8.88 11.80 16.71
CA ASP A 243 -8.59 10.58 17.45
C ASP A 243 -7.45 10.84 18.45
N PRO A 244 -7.78 11.08 19.74
CA PRO A 244 -6.79 11.30 20.78
C PRO A 244 -5.83 10.12 21.00
N ASN A 245 -6.15 8.92 20.52
CA ASN A 245 -5.31 7.73 20.64
C ASN A 245 -4.35 7.56 19.45
N PHE A 246 -4.48 8.34 18.38
CA PHE A 246 -3.44 8.45 17.36
C PHE A 246 -2.14 8.95 18.01
N LYS A 247 -1.02 8.26 17.77
CA LYS A 247 0.29 8.65 18.32
C LYS A 247 1.20 9.09 17.18
N PHE A 248 1.88 10.22 17.33
CA PHE A 248 2.91 10.66 16.40
C PHE A 248 3.99 11.48 17.11
N GLU A 249 5.21 11.38 16.63
CA GLU A 249 6.39 12.10 17.12
C GLU A 249 7.25 12.55 15.94
N TYR A 250 7.97 13.65 16.10
CA TYR A 250 8.87 14.17 15.08
C TYR A 250 10.04 14.94 15.68
N THR A 251 11.08 15.14 14.85
CA THR A 251 12.27 15.92 15.16
C THR A 251 12.48 16.97 14.07
N LEU A 252 13.09 18.10 14.45
CA LEU A 252 13.45 19.17 13.53
C LEU A 252 14.97 19.34 13.52
N ASP A 253 15.51 19.66 12.36
CA ASP A 253 16.92 20.04 12.23
C ASP A 253 17.15 21.49 12.77
N PRO A 254 18.42 21.96 12.86
CA PRO A 254 18.71 23.32 13.31
C PRO A 254 18.09 24.45 12.47
N ASN A 255 17.64 24.15 11.25
CA ASN A 255 16.96 25.10 10.36
C ASN A 255 15.43 24.97 10.44
N ASN A 256 14.89 24.30 11.47
CA ASN A 256 13.46 24.02 11.65
C ASN A 256 12.81 23.18 10.54
N ARG A 257 13.60 22.40 9.80
CA ARG A 257 13.06 21.49 8.77
C ARG A 257 12.83 20.10 9.37
N LEU A 258 11.77 19.43 8.94
CA LEU A 258 11.41 18.09 9.42
C LEU A 258 12.54 17.08 9.20
N GLU A 259 13.12 16.56 10.28
CA GLU A 259 14.21 15.59 10.22
C GLU A 259 13.67 14.17 10.22
N ASN A 260 12.92 13.78 11.25
CA ASN A 260 12.30 12.46 11.31
C ASN A 260 10.86 12.60 11.80
N ILE A 261 9.98 11.72 11.35
CA ILE A 261 8.59 11.63 11.83
C ILE A 261 8.16 10.16 11.91
N ALA A 262 7.36 9.82 12.92
CA ALA A 262 6.80 8.50 13.11
C ALA A 262 5.37 8.64 13.59
N TRP A 263 4.50 7.70 13.21
CA TRP A 263 3.11 7.69 13.65
C TRP A 263 2.52 6.28 13.71
N SER A 264 1.47 6.13 14.52
CA SER A 264 0.67 4.93 14.67
C SER A 264 -0.79 5.29 14.96
N TYR A 265 -1.73 4.47 14.47
CA TYR A 265 -3.16 4.64 14.68
C TYR A 265 -3.61 3.95 15.98
N ALA A 266 -4.74 4.38 16.54
CA ALA A 266 -5.27 3.79 17.76
C ALA A 266 -5.50 2.27 17.66
N SER A 267 -6.09 1.82 16.54
CA SER A 267 -6.30 0.38 16.26
C SER A 267 -5.00 -0.40 16.17
N SER A 268 -3.96 0.20 15.59
CA SER A 268 -2.62 -0.37 15.49
C SER A 268 -1.94 -0.56 16.84
N VAL A 269 -2.02 0.43 17.73
CA VAL A 269 -1.48 0.34 19.10
C VAL A 269 -2.22 -0.77 19.87
N GLN A 270 -3.54 -0.83 19.78
CA GLN A 270 -4.34 -1.88 20.42
C GLN A 270 -4.02 -3.28 19.86
N ALA A 271 -3.87 -3.41 18.55
CA ALA A 271 -3.51 -4.67 17.92
C ALA A 271 -2.12 -5.16 18.36
N TYR A 272 -1.17 -4.24 18.56
CA TYR A 272 0.18 -4.57 19.02
C TYR A 272 0.19 -5.21 20.41
N GLU A 273 -0.75 -4.86 21.31
CA GLU A 273 -0.82 -5.47 22.65
C GLU A 273 -0.89 -7.00 22.58
N ILE A 274 -1.61 -7.54 21.59
CA ILE A 274 -1.83 -8.99 21.42
C ILE A 274 -0.87 -9.58 20.38
N PHE A 275 -0.59 -8.85 19.30
CA PHE A 275 0.09 -9.37 18.11
C PHE A 275 1.48 -8.76 17.85
N GLY A 276 1.98 -7.93 18.76
CA GLY A 276 3.28 -7.27 18.70
C GLY A 276 4.47 -8.13 19.19
N ASP A 277 4.24 -9.41 19.49
CA ASP A 277 5.28 -10.35 19.93
C ASP A 277 6.29 -10.69 18.83
N ALA A 278 5.90 -10.66 17.55
CA ALA A 278 6.78 -10.82 16.41
C ALA A 278 6.43 -9.78 15.33
N VAL A 279 7.42 -8.99 14.91
CA VAL A 279 7.21 -7.89 13.94
C VAL A 279 8.20 -7.91 12.78
N VAL A 280 7.78 -7.34 11.66
CA VAL A 280 8.62 -6.94 10.53
C VAL A 280 8.76 -5.43 10.57
N PHE A 281 9.99 -4.94 10.48
CA PHE A 281 10.30 -3.54 10.23
C PHE A 281 10.99 -3.42 8.87
N ASP A 282 10.25 -2.92 7.88
CA ASP A 282 10.70 -2.80 6.50
C ASP A 282 11.15 -1.36 6.21
N THR A 283 12.44 -1.16 5.98
CA THR A 283 13.05 0.12 5.61
C THR A 283 13.50 0.18 4.14
N THR A 284 13.04 -0.77 3.30
CA THR A 284 13.51 -0.88 1.90
C THR A 284 12.88 0.12 0.94
N HIS A 285 11.94 0.93 1.43
CA HIS A 285 11.16 1.85 0.62
C HIS A 285 11.58 3.30 0.84
N ARG A 286 11.48 4.12 -0.21
CA ARG A 286 11.73 5.57 -0.16
C ARG A 286 10.55 6.31 -0.79
N LEU A 287 10.06 7.35 -0.14
CA LEU A 287 9.03 8.21 -0.73
C LEU A 287 9.69 9.25 -1.64
N THR A 288 9.42 9.16 -2.95
CA THR A 288 10.03 10.02 -3.98
C THR A 288 9.75 11.52 -3.78
N ALA A 289 8.68 11.87 -3.06
CA ALA A 289 8.29 13.27 -2.84
C ALA A 289 9.26 14.04 -1.92
N LEU A 290 9.80 13.38 -0.88
CA LEU A 290 10.77 13.97 0.06
C LEU A 290 12.18 13.40 -0.04
N ASP A 291 12.38 12.34 -0.85
CA ASP A 291 13.59 11.53 -0.83
C ASP A 291 13.95 11.03 0.59
N MET A 292 12.92 10.72 1.38
CA MET A 292 13.06 10.21 2.74
C MET A 292 12.85 8.68 2.77
N PRO A 293 13.75 7.93 3.42
CA PRO A 293 13.54 6.54 3.80
C PRO A 293 12.22 6.36 4.56
N LEU A 294 11.44 5.36 4.15
CA LEU A 294 10.19 4.96 4.77
C LEU A 294 10.40 3.63 5.49
N GLY A 295 10.18 3.64 6.80
CA GLY A 295 10.13 2.46 7.63
C GLY A 295 8.68 2.07 7.95
N ILE A 296 8.31 0.81 7.77
CA ILE A 296 6.95 0.31 8.02
C ILE A 296 6.97 -0.87 8.98
N TRP A 297 6.10 -0.82 9.98
CA TRP A 297 5.96 -1.84 11.03
C TRP A 297 4.73 -2.71 10.77
N VAL A 298 4.95 -4.02 10.63
CA VAL A 298 3.88 -4.99 10.32
C VAL A 298 4.03 -6.25 11.19
N GLY A 299 2.91 -6.77 11.70
CA GLY A 299 2.83 -8.10 12.33
C GLY A 299 1.80 -8.99 11.66
N VAL A 300 1.36 -10.03 12.37
CA VAL A 300 0.31 -10.96 11.91
C VAL A 300 -0.64 -11.28 13.05
N ASN A 301 -1.95 -11.12 12.84
CA ASN A 301 -2.97 -11.47 13.84
C ASN A 301 -3.19 -12.98 13.97
N ASN A 302 -4.11 -13.36 14.87
CA ASN A 302 -4.53 -14.73 15.11
C ASN A 302 -5.18 -15.43 13.90
N TYR A 303 -5.56 -14.71 12.84
CA TYR A 303 -6.10 -15.24 11.59
C TYR A 303 -5.07 -15.36 10.46
N GLY A 304 -3.80 -15.07 10.74
CA GLY A 304 -2.74 -15.13 9.72
C GLY A 304 -2.72 -13.93 8.76
N VAL A 305 -3.46 -12.87 9.07
CA VAL A 305 -3.59 -11.66 8.25
C VAL A 305 -2.58 -10.60 8.72
N PRO A 306 -1.85 -9.92 7.80
CA PRO A 306 -0.89 -8.89 8.21
C PRO A 306 -1.56 -7.70 8.91
N CYS A 307 -0.98 -7.24 10.01
CA CYS A 307 -1.45 -6.12 10.83
C CYS A 307 -0.47 -4.95 10.76
N PHE A 308 -0.97 -3.75 10.48
CA PHE A 308 -0.14 -2.55 10.50
C PHE A 308 0.04 -2.03 11.92
N PHE A 309 1.28 -1.68 12.29
CA PHE A 309 1.60 -1.13 13.61
C PHE A 309 2.09 0.31 13.59
N GLY A 310 2.64 0.79 12.48
CA GLY A 310 3.14 2.17 12.40
C GLY A 310 4.02 2.41 11.19
N CYS A 311 4.32 3.69 10.96
CA CYS A 311 5.23 4.16 9.92
C CYS A 311 6.23 5.14 10.50
N THR A 312 7.38 5.26 9.83
CA THR A 312 8.34 6.32 10.07
C THR A 312 8.94 6.81 8.76
N LEU A 313 9.20 8.11 8.69
CA LEU A 313 10.00 8.74 7.65
C LEU A 313 11.25 9.30 8.30
N LEU A 314 12.39 8.93 7.76
CA LEU A 314 13.70 9.34 8.25
C LEU A 314 14.36 10.24 7.21
N ARG A 315 15.12 11.24 7.64
CA ARG A 315 15.91 12.04 6.69
C ARG A 315 17.04 11.22 6.09
N GLU A 316 17.68 10.42 6.93
CA GLU A 316 18.83 9.60 6.56
C GLU A 316 18.75 8.21 7.19
N GLU A 317 19.32 7.21 6.51
CA GLU A 317 19.49 5.84 7.03
C GLU A 317 20.78 5.71 7.87
N ASN A 318 20.89 6.53 8.91
CA ASN A 318 22.02 6.49 9.84
C ASN A 318 21.59 5.94 11.22
N LEU A 319 22.58 5.58 12.05
CA LEU A 319 22.35 4.99 13.37
C LEU A 319 21.46 5.86 14.27
N ARG A 320 21.61 7.19 14.21
CA ARG A 320 20.86 8.14 15.05
C ARG A 320 19.39 8.18 14.67
N SER A 321 19.09 8.32 13.38
CA SER A 321 17.72 8.34 12.86
C SER A 321 17.00 7.01 13.10
N LEU A 322 17.70 5.88 12.93
CA LEU A 322 17.13 4.56 13.19
C LEU A 322 16.91 4.32 14.69
N SER A 323 17.87 4.65 15.56
CA SER A 323 17.68 4.62 17.03
C SER A 323 16.47 5.45 17.47
N TRP A 324 16.31 6.66 16.90
CA TRP A 324 15.15 7.50 17.16
C TRP A 324 13.84 6.82 16.73
N ALA A 325 13.77 6.24 15.53
CA ALA A 325 12.58 5.53 15.07
C ALA A 325 12.20 4.35 15.96
N LEU A 326 13.19 3.58 16.45
CA LEU A 326 12.95 2.48 17.38
C LEU A 326 12.38 3.00 18.71
N LYS A 327 12.94 4.08 19.26
CA LYS A 327 12.44 4.73 20.49
C LYS A 327 11.02 5.25 20.32
N ALA A 328 10.74 5.97 19.24
CA ALA A 328 9.42 6.50 18.95
C ALA A 328 8.38 5.37 18.83
N PHE A 329 8.72 4.30 18.11
CA PHE A 329 7.86 3.13 18.00
C PHE A 329 7.60 2.47 19.36
N LEU A 330 8.63 2.25 20.18
CA LEU A 330 8.46 1.72 21.53
C LEU A 330 7.62 2.65 22.42
N GLY A 331 7.80 3.96 22.31
CA GLY A 331 6.98 4.95 23.00
C GLY A 331 5.50 4.86 22.60
N PHE A 332 5.21 4.57 21.33
CA PHE A 332 3.85 4.32 20.87
C PHE A 332 3.26 3.03 21.44
N MET A 333 4.10 2.02 21.67
CA MET A 333 3.70 0.70 22.19
C MET A 333 3.87 0.57 23.72
N ASP A 334 3.81 1.70 24.43
CA ASP A 334 3.88 1.79 25.90
C ASP A 334 5.11 1.08 26.50
N GLY A 335 6.24 1.16 25.76
CA GLY A 335 7.52 0.60 26.16
C GLY A 335 7.64 -0.91 26.01
N LYS A 336 6.67 -1.60 25.38
CA LYS A 336 6.69 -3.05 25.16
C LYS A 336 7.48 -3.40 23.88
N PRO A 337 8.69 -3.98 23.97
CA PRO A 337 9.42 -4.43 22.78
C PRO A 337 8.86 -5.76 22.25
N PRO A 338 9.04 -6.05 20.95
CA PRO A 338 8.69 -7.35 20.39
C PRO A 338 9.69 -8.42 20.89
N GLN A 339 9.29 -9.69 20.88
CA GLN A 339 10.21 -10.80 21.15
C GLN A 339 11.15 -11.03 19.96
N THR A 340 10.64 -10.91 18.74
CA THR A 340 11.43 -10.97 17.50
C THR A 340 11.13 -9.80 16.57
N ILE A 341 12.18 -9.36 15.88
CA ILE A 341 12.10 -8.34 14.83
C ILE A 341 12.79 -8.85 13.57
N LEU A 342 12.06 -8.84 12.46
CA LEU A 342 12.55 -9.13 11.11
C LEU A 342 12.82 -7.82 10.38
N THR A 343 14.03 -7.63 9.86
CA THR A 343 14.38 -6.42 9.10
C THR A 343 15.05 -6.73 7.77
N ASP A 344 15.26 -5.70 6.96
CA ASP A 344 16.20 -5.78 5.85
C ASP A 344 17.66 -5.90 6.32
N GLN A 345 18.58 -6.04 5.36
CA GLN A 345 20.02 -6.11 5.63
C GLN A 345 20.63 -4.71 5.73
N ASN A 346 20.30 -3.98 6.80
CA ASN A 346 20.88 -2.68 7.14
C ASN A 346 21.72 -2.78 8.43
N MET A 347 23.02 -2.43 8.34
CA MET A 347 23.96 -2.53 9.46
C MET A 347 23.70 -1.50 10.56
N CYS A 348 23.33 -0.26 10.19
CA CYS A 348 22.93 0.77 11.15
C CYS A 348 21.68 0.34 11.92
N LEU A 349 20.72 -0.31 11.25
CA LEU A 349 19.51 -0.82 11.89
C LEU A 349 19.82 -1.97 12.84
N LYS A 350 20.71 -2.89 12.47
CA LYS A 350 21.20 -3.95 13.36
C LYS A 350 21.80 -3.37 14.65
N GLU A 351 22.67 -2.37 14.53
CA GLU A 351 23.29 -1.71 15.68
C GLU A 351 22.26 -0.95 16.53
N ALA A 352 21.33 -0.24 15.90
CA ALA A 352 20.24 0.44 16.59
C ALA A 352 19.37 -0.54 17.40
N ILE A 353 19.00 -1.70 16.82
CA ILE A 353 18.20 -2.72 17.52
C ILE A 353 18.96 -3.28 18.72
N ALA A 354 20.26 -3.54 18.58
CA ALA A 354 21.07 -4.03 19.70
C ALA A 354 21.15 -3.00 20.86
N MET A 355 21.06 -1.71 20.54
CA MET A 355 21.08 -0.62 21.53
C MET A 355 19.72 -0.41 22.20
N GLU A 356 18.65 -0.33 21.41
CA GLU A 356 17.33 0.09 21.89
C GLU A 356 16.43 -1.08 22.34
N MET A 357 16.71 -2.30 21.84
CA MET A 357 15.92 -3.49 22.12
C MET A 357 16.83 -4.72 22.36
N PRO A 358 17.70 -4.70 23.39
CA PRO A 358 18.74 -5.72 23.58
C PRO A 358 18.17 -7.13 23.86
N ALA A 359 16.96 -7.23 24.38
CA ALA A 359 16.28 -8.51 24.63
C ALA A 359 15.54 -9.07 23.39
N THR A 360 15.31 -8.24 22.37
CA THR A 360 14.62 -8.65 21.15
C THR A 360 15.56 -9.43 20.25
N LYS A 361 15.12 -10.61 19.80
CA LYS A 361 15.88 -11.36 18.80
C LYS A 361 15.72 -10.70 17.43
N HIS A 362 16.81 -10.08 16.98
CA HIS A 362 16.95 -9.58 15.62
C HIS A 362 17.21 -10.72 14.62
N ALA A 363 16.44 -10.71 13.53
CA ALA A 363 16.65 -11.56 12.38
C ALA A 363 16.53 -10.76 11.08
N LEU A 364 17.28 -11.18 10.06
CA LEU A 364 17.18 -10.65 8.73
C LEU A 364 16.11 -11.40 7.95
N CYS A 365 15.33 -10.64 7.21
CA CYS A 365 14.18 -11.12 6.52
C CYS A 365 14.56 -11.88 5.24
N ILE A 366 14.22 -13.17 5.18
CA ILE A 366 14.65 -14.05 4.08
C ILE A 366 14.18 -13.59 2.71
N TRP A 367 12.95 -13.05 2.57
CA TRP A 367 12.46 -12.60 1.27
C TRP A 367 13.16 -11.32 0.80
N MET A 368 13.56 -10.44 1.72
CA MET A 368 14.33 -9.23 1.41
C MET A 368 15.79 -9.58 1.03
N ILE A 369 16.34 -10.66 1.58
CA ILE A 369 17.65 -11.20 1.16
C ILE A 369 17.54 -11.78 -0.25
N VAL A 370 16.58 -12.68 -0.48
CA VAL A 370 16.45 -13.43 -1.74
C VAL A 370 16.14 -12.53 -2.93
N VAL A 371 15.44 -11.41 -2.72
CA VAL A 371 15.20 -10.39 -3.77
C VAL A 371 16.50 -9.87 -4.39
N LYS A 372 17.61 -9.88 -3.64
CA LYS A 372 18.91 -9.40 -4.12
C LYS A 372 19.67 -10.45 -4.94
N PHE A 373 19.30 -11.73 -4.84
CA PHE A 373 20.04 -12.84 -5.46
C PHE A 373 20.23 -12.72 -6.97
N PRO A 374 19.23 -12.33 -7.78
CA PRO A 374 19.44 -12.15 -9.21
C PRO A 374 20.57 -11.17 -9.52
N SER A 375 20.62 -10.04 -8.80
CA SER A 375 21.67 -9.04 -8.99
C SER A 375 23.07 -9.51 -8.54
N TRP A 376 23.13 -10.38 -7.53
CA TRP A 376 24.40 -10.85 -6.95
C TRP A 376 24.97 -12.07 -7.68
N PHE A 377 24.10 -12.93 -8.21
CA PHE A 377 24.50 -14.29 -8.60
C PHE A 377 24.12 -14.69 -10.02
N ASN A 378 23.20 -14.01 -10.72
CA ASN A 378 22.87 -14.41 -12.11
C ASN A 378 24.09 -14.35 -13.04
N ALA A 379 24.85 -13.26 -12.99
CA ALA A 379 26.04 -13.10 -13.83
C ALA A 379 27.18 -14.06 -13.44
N VAL A 380 27.27 -14.45 -12.16
CA VAL A 380 28.33 -15.31 -11.64
C VAL A 380 28.03 -16.80 -11.89
N LEU A 381 26.77 -17.21 -11.76
CA LEU A 381 26.36 -18.61 -11.81
C LEU A 381 25.74 -19.03 -13.15
N GLY A 382 25.23 -18.09 -13.95
CA GLY A 382 24.57 -18.38 -15.23
C GLY A 382 23.47 -19.42 -15.08
N GLU A 383 23.55 -20.49 -15.88
CA GLU A 383 22.59 -21.60 -15.89
C GLU A 383 22.49 -22.33 -14.53
N ARG A 384 23.55 -22.30 -13.72
CA ARG A 384 23.59 -22.97 -12.41
C ARG A 384 22.90 -22.18 -11.29
N TYR A 385 22.36 -21.00 -11.58
CA TYR A 385 21.71 -20.15 -10.58
C TYR A 385 20.53 -20.83 -9.88
N ASN A 386 19.68 -21.53 -10.63
CA ASN A 386 18.50 -22.19 -10.06
C ASN A 386 18.87 -23.37 -9.17
N GLU A 387 19.88 -24.14 -9.55
CA GLU A 387 20.44 -25.23 -8.73
C GLU A 387 21.00 -24.68 -7.41
N TRP A 388 21.82 -23.63 -7.48
CA TRP A 388 22.36 -22.96 -6.30
C TRP A 388 21.26 -22.41 -5.39
N LYS A 389 20.23 -21.78 -5.97
CA LYS A 389 19.10 -21.21 -5.22
C LYS A 389 18.31 -22.30 -4.50
N ALA A 390 18.10 -23.46 -5.15
CA ALA A 390 17.46 -24.61 -4.51
C ALA A 390 18.30 -25.14 -3.34
N GLU A 391 19.61 -25.25 -3.54
CA GLU A 391 20.55 -25.69 -2.50
C GLU A 391 20.61 -24.70 -1.32
N PHE A 392 20.64 -23.39 -1.60
CA PHE A 392 20.55 -22.35 -0.58
C PHE A 392 19.27 -22.51 0.28
N TYR A 393 18.11 -22.73 -0.34
CA TYR A 393 16.87 -22.95 0.41
C TYR A 393 16.85 -24.26 1.18
N ARG A 394 17.49 -25.32 0.66
CA ARG A 394 17.68 -26.57 1.39
C ARG A 394 18.47 -26.32 2.67
N LEU A 395 19.60 -25.61 2.58
CA LEU A 395 20.43 -25.24 3.72
C LEU A 395 19.71 -24.31 4.70
N TYR A 396 19.05 -23.26 4.21
CA TYR A 396 18.25 -22.34 5.02
C TYR A 396 17.23 -23.07 5.91
N ASN A 397 16.63 -24.15 5.41
CA ASN A 397 15.61 -24.95 6.11
C ASN A 397 16.15 -26.10 6.96
N LEU A 398 17.48 -26.26 7.07
CA LEU A 398 18.06 -27.24 7.98
C LEU A 398 17.70 -26.94 9.44
N GLU A 399 17.84 -27.94 10.30
CA GLU A 399 17.57 -27.82 11.73
C GLU A 399 18.85 -27.80 12.56
N SER A 400 19.85 -28.57 12.12
CA SER A 400 21.15 -28.71 12.75
C SER A 400 22.08 -27.58 12.30
N ILE A 401 22.79 -27.00 13.27
CA ILE A 401 23.83 -26.00 12.98
C ILE A 401 25.00 -26.69 12.28
N GLU A 402 25.38 -27.88 12.73
CA GLU A 402 26.49 -28.65 12.19
C GLU A 402 26.23 -29.03 10.72
N ASP A 403 25.02 -29.51 10.41
CA ASP A 403 24.64 -29.87 9.03
C ASP A 403 24.61 -28.65 8.12
N PHE A 404 24.19 -27.50 8.65
CA PHE A 404 24.23 -26.23 7.93
C PHE A 404 25.65 -25.78 7.62
N GLU A 405 26.54 -25.81 8.62
CA GLU A 405 27.94 -25.39 8.47
C GLU A 405 28.69 -26.25 7.45
N LEU A 406 28.49 -27.57 7.50
CA LEU A 406 29.04 -28.51 6.52
C LEU A 406 28.44 -28.28 5.13
N GLY A 407 27.11 -28.30 5.03
CA GLY A 407 26.42 -28.12 3.74
C GLY A 407 26.69 -26.77 3.09
N TRP A 408 26.86 -25.70 3.88
CA TRP A 408 27.25 -24.39 3.36
C TRP A 408 28.64 -24.42 2.74
N ARG A 409 29.62 -25.07 3.39
CA ARG A 409 30.97 -25.24 2.85
C ARG A 409 30.94 -26.00 1.54
N ASP A 410 30.17 -27.09 1.48
CA ASP A 410 30.04 -27.92 0.29
C ASP A 410 29.37 -27.18 -0.86
N MET A 411 28.33 -26.38 -0.59
CA MET A 411 27.70 -25.50 -1.59
C MET A 411 28.72 -24.47 -2.12
N VAL A 412 29.46 -23.78 -1.24
CA VAL A 412 30.46 -22.79 -1.67
C VAL A 412 31.55 -23.43 -2.55
N ASN A 413 32.04 -24.61 -2.19
CA ASN A 413 32.98 -25.39 -3.00
C ASN A 413 32.38 -25.74 -4.38
N SER A 414 31.19 -26.33 -4.38
CA SER A 414 30.55 -26.87 -5.59
C SER A 414 30.22 -25.79 -6.62
N PHE A 415 29.86 -24.59 -6.17
CA PHE A 415 29.54 -23.46 -7.03
C PHE A 415 30.72 -22.48 -7.23
N GLY A 416 31.90 -22.76 -6.66
CA GLY A 416 33.12 -21.95 -6.87
C GLY A 416 33.03 -20.53 -6.28
N LEU A 417 32.34 -20.37 -5.14
CA LEU A 417 31.96 -19.05 -4.61
C LEU A 417 32.91 -18.48 -3.53
N HIS A 418 34.13 -19.03 -3.40
CA HIS A 418 35.09 -18.69 -2.33
C HIS A 418 35.42 -17.20 -2.20
N THR A 419 35.56 -16.51 -3.34
CA THR A 419 35.94 -15.09 -3.38
C THR A 419 34.73 -14.17 -3.45
N ASN A 420 33.50 -14.72 -3.46
CA ASN A 420 32.30 -13.94 -3.59
C ASN A 420 31.95 -13.22 -2.26
N ARG A 421 32.05 -11.89 -2.27
CA ARG A 421 31.79 -11.07 -1.08
C ARG A 421 30.36 -11.20 -0.52
N HIS A 422 29.36 -11.44 -1.38
CA HIS A 422 27.97 -11.61 -0.92
C HIS A 422 27.78 -12.91 -0.15
N ILE A 423 28.39 -14.00 -0.61
CA ILE A 423 28.39 -15.30 0.07
C ILE A 423 29.13 -15.21 1.42
N ALA A 424 30.30 -14.58 1.44
CA ALA A 424 31.04 -14.35 2.69
C ALA A 424 30.22 -13.55 3.71
N ASN A 425 29.53 -12.49 3.26
CA ASN A 425 28.67 -11.67 4.12
C ASN A 425 27.44 -12.44 4.63
N LEU A 426 26.77 -13.20 3.75
CA LEU A 426 25.65 -14.07 4.17
C LEU A 426 26.11 -15.05 5.26
N PHE A 427 27.27 -15.70 5.08
CA PHE A 427 27.80 -16.61 6.08
C PHE A 427 28.16 -15.89 7.40
N ALA A 428 28.73 -14.69 7.34
CA ALA A 428 29.03 -13.90 8.54
C ALA A 428 27.75 -13.55 9.34
N LEU A 429 26.62 -13.36 8.66
CA LEU A 429 25.32 -13.02 9.27
C LEU A 429 24.39 -14.22 9.49
N ARG A 430 24.86 -15.46 9.30
CA ARG A 430 24.04 -16.70 9.31
C ARG A 430 23.17 -16.88 10.57
N THR A 431 23.64 -16.42 11.73
CA THR A 431 22.91 -16.49 13.00
C THR A 431 21.66 -15.60 13.06
N GLN A 432 21.51 -14.71 12.06
CA GLN A 432 20.41 -13.77 11.93
C GLN A 432 19.44 -14.15 10.82
N TRP A 433 19.75 -15.07 9.91
CA TRP A 433 18.82 -15.43 8.82
C TRP A 433 18.60 -16.92 8.62
N ALA A 434 19.52 -17.81 9.01
CA ALA A 434 19.35 -19.24 8.77
C ALA A 434 18.49 -19.90 9.87
N LEU A 435 17.53 -20.75 9.50
CA LEU A 435 16.60 -21.37 10.46
C LEU A 435 17.26 -22.22 11.55
N PRO A 436 18.38 -22.95 11.34
CA PRO A 436 19.06 -23.66 12.43
C PRO A 436 19.34 -22.77 13.66
N TYR A 437 19.63 -21.49 13.42
CA TYR A 437 19.93 -20.50 14.46
C TYR A 437 18.69 -19.76 14.98
N LEU A 438 17.60 -19.76 14.22
CA LEU A 438 16.39 -18.98 14.52
C LEU A 438 15.27 -19.81 15.13
N LYS A 439 15.24 -21.12 14.91
CA LYS A 439 14.12 -22.02 15.30
C LYS A 439 13.72 -21.99 16.78
N ARG A 440 14.61 -21.55 17.67
CA ARG A 440 14.33 -21.42 19.12
C ARG A 440 13.61 -20.14 19.51
N HIS A 441 13.41 -19.22 18.57
CA HIS A 441 12.73 -17.93 18.81
C HIS A 441 11.41 -17.91 18.05
N PHE A 442 10.46 -17.16 18.58
CA PHE A 442 9.10 -17.13 18.06
C PHE A 442 8.94 -16.13 16.91
N PHE A 443 8.50 -16.58 15.73
CA PHE A 443 8.36 -15.76 14.51
C PHE A 443 6.94 -15.71 13.95
N ALA A 444 5.96 -16.30 14.63
CA ALA A 444 4.55 -16.32 14.20
C ALA A 444 4.30 -16.83 12.77
N GLY A 445 5.21 -17.62 12.20
CA GLY A 445 5.13 -18.10 10.82
C GLY A 445 5.43 -17.05 9.74
N MET A 446 5.90 -15.85 10.11
CA MET A 446 6.17 -14.77 9.15
C MET A 446 7.29 -15.07 8.16
N THR A 447 8.22 -15.98 8.50
CA THR A 447 9.30 -16.42 7.60
C THR A 447 8.83 -17.38 6.50
N THR A 448 7.58 -17.82 6.52
CA THR A 448 7.03 -18.71 5.49
C THR A 448 6.65 -17.92 4.22
N THR A 449 6.82 -18.54 3.06
CA THR A 449 6.59 -17.92 1.75
C THR A 449 5.18 -17.35 1.57
N GLY A 450 4.17 -17.97 2.19
CA GLY A 450 2.78 -17.50 2.12
C GLY A 450 2.60 -16.16 2.85
N HIS A 451 3.03 -16.09 4.11
CA HIS A 451 2.93 -14.88 4.92
C HIS A 451 3.83 -13.76 4.39
N SER A 452 5.05 -14.07 3.93
CA SER A 452 5.94 -13.07 3.35
C SER A 452 5.34 -12.40 2.12
N LYS A 453 4.69 -13.16 1.23
CA LYS A 453 3.98 -12.63 0.07
C LYS A 453 2.79 -11.76 0.48
N ALA A 454 2.02 -12.18 1.48
CA ALA A 454 0.88 -11.42 1.98
C ALA A 454 1.31 -10.09 2.64
N ILE A 455 2.39 -10.10 3.43
CA ILE A 455 2.99 -8.90 4.03
C ILE A 455 3.50 -7.96 2.93
N ASN A 456 4.29 -8.46 1.97
CA ASN A 456 4.81 -7.64 0.89
C ASN A 456 3.67 -7.05 0.03
N SER A 457 2.67 -7.85 -0.34
CA SER A 457 1.49 -7.36 -1.07
C SER A 457 0.73 -6.29 -0.29
N PHE A 458 0.59 -6.46 1.02
CA PHE A 458 0.01 -5.44 1.89
C PHE A 458 0.83 -4.15 1.86
N ILE A 459 2.16 -4.24 1.91
CA ILE A 459 3.06 -3.08 1.87
C ILE A 459 2.94 -2.34 0.53
N GLN A 460 2.94 -3.05 -0.59
CA GLN A 460 2.87 -2.44 -1.91
C GLN A 460 1.60 -1.62 -2.16
N ARG A 461 0.49 -1.91 -1.47
CA ARG A 461 -0.80 -1.21 -1.66
C ARG A 461 -0.77 0.28 -1.31
N PHE A 462 0.07 0.70 -0.37
CA PHE A 462 0.22 2.11 -0.02
C PHE A 462 1.43 2.78 -0.65
N LEU A 463 2.26 2.03 -1.40
CA LEU A 463 3.39 2.56 -2.17
C LEU A 463 3.03 2.87 -3.63
N SER A 464 1.97 2.25 -4.17
CA SER A 464 1.59 2.36 -5.58
C SER A 464 0.89 3.68 -5.96
N ALA A 465 0.47 4.47 -4.99
CA ALA A 465 -0.21 5.74 -5.26
C ALA A 465 0.82 6.87 -5.41
N GLN A 466 0.86 7.52 -6.57
CA GLN A 466 1.70 8.69 -6.81
C GLN A 466 1.13 9.94 -6.10
N THR A 467 1.09 9.92 -4.78
CA THR A 467 0.44 10.95 -3.95
C THR A 467 1.43 11.84 -3.22
N ARG A 468 0.94 13.03 -2.86
CA ARG A 468 1.66 13.94 -1.96
C ARG A 468 1.79 13.29 -0.59
N LEU A 469 2.83 13.65 0.13
CA LEU A 469 3.14 13.12 1.45
C LEU A 469 2.00 13.23 2.48
N ALA A 470 1.29 14.37 2.52
CA ALA A 470 0.16 14.53 3.44
C ALA A 470 -0.98 13.53 3.15
N HIS A 471 -1.16 13.14 1.88
CA HIS A 471 -2.13 12.13 1.49
C HIS A 471 -1.63 10.71 1.72
N PHE A 472 -0.32 10.49 1.91
CA PHE A 472 0.21 9.17 2.30
C PHE A 472 -0.34 8.75 3.66
N VAL A 473 -0.40 9.66 4.66
CA VAL A 473 -0.96 9.35 5.98
C VAL A 473 -2.46 9.02 5.89
N GLU A 474 -3.22 9.71 5.04
CA GLU A 474 -4.64 9.38 4.80
C GLU A 474 -4.79 8.03 4.10
N GLN A 475 -3.94 7.73 3.12
CA GLN A 475 -4.00 6.47 2.38
C GLN A 475 -3.63 5.28 3.24
N VAL A 476 -2.63 5.43 4.12
CA VAL A 476 -2.33 4.41 5.11
C VAL A 476 -3.53 4.23 6.04
N ALA A 477 -4.17 5.30 6.51
CA ALA A 477 -5.38 5.21 7.33
C ALA A 477 -6.50 4.43 6.63
N VAL A 478 -6.83 4.79 5.37
CA VAL A 478 -7.85 4.09 4.57
C VAL A 478 -7.48 2.63 4.32
N ALA A 479 -6.20 2.33 4.07
CA ALA A 479 -5.75 0.96 3.84
C ALA A 479 -5.81 0.11 5.10
N VAL A 480 -5.52 0.70 6.27
CA VAL A 480 -5.66 0.07 7.58
C VAL A 480 -7.14 -0.18 7.87
N ASP A 481 -7.98 0.85 7.78
CA ASP A 481 -9.43 0.74 8.03
C ASP A 481 -10.11 -0.28 7.12
N PHE A 482 -9.82 -0.25 5.81
CA PHE A 482 -10.36 -1.20 4.85
C PHE A 482 -9.96 -2.64 5.21
N LYS A 483 -8.71 -2.83 5.65
CA LYS A 483 -8.22 -4.16 5.97
C LYS A 483 -8.74 -4.67 7.30
N ASP A 484 -8.87 -3.80 8.29
CA ASP A 484 -9.48 -4.14 9.57
C ASP A 484 -10.95 -4.56 9.34
N GLN A 485 -11.72 -3.81 8.54
CA GLN A 485 -13.09 -4.17 8.15
C GLN A 485 -13.16 -5.47 7.35
N ALA A 486 -12.29 -5.65 6.36
CA ALA A 486 -12.24 -6.88 5.57
C ALA A 486 -11.83 -8.10 6.42
N ALA A 487 -10.90 -7.91 7.36
CA ALA A 487 -10.47 -8.94 8.30
C ALA A 487 -11.59 -9.30 9.29
N GLU A 488 -12.37 -8.33 9.76
CA GLU A 488 -13.56 -8.57 10.58
C GLU A 488 -14.64 -9.35 9.81
N GLN A 489 -14.93 -8.96 8.56
CA GLN A 489 -15.86 -9.70 7.71
C GLN A 489 -15.38 -11.12 7.43
N GLN A 490 -14.09 -11.30 7.10
CA GLN A 490 -13.50 -12.61 6.88
C GLN A 490 -13.52 -13.45 8.16
N THR A 491 -13.25 -12.83 9.32
CA THR A 491 -13.35 -13.48 10.63
C THR A 491 -14.77 -13.97 10.88
N MET A 492 -15.78 -13.13 10.61
CA MET A 492 -17.19 -13.51 10.73
C MET A 492 -17.52 -14.69 9.81
N GLN A 493 -17.12 -14.64 8.54
CA GLN A 493 -17.36 -15.72 7.58
C GLN A 493 -16.66 -17.02 7.98
N GLN A 494 -15.40 -16.96 8.43
CA GLN A 494 -14.66 -18.13 8.86
C GLN A 494 -15.20 -18.72 10.17
N ASN A 495 -15.75 -17.89 11.06
CA ASN A 495 -16.42 -18.36 12.26
C ASN A 495 -17.78 -19.03 11.96
N LEU A 496 -18.41 -18.71 10.83
CA LEU A 496 -19.65 -19.34 10.33
C LEU A 496 -19.40 -20.64 9.55
N GLN A 497 -18.16 -20.91 9.12
CA GLN A 497 -17.83 -22.15 8.44
C GLN A 497 -17.78 -23.33 9.40
N ASN A 498 -18.46 -24.43 9.04
CA ASN A 498 -18.34 -25.69 9.76
C ASN A 498 -16.91 -26.22 9.65
N ILE A 499 -16.26 -26.41 10.79
CA ILE A 499 -14.90 -26.96 10.85
C ILE A 499 -14.95 -28.44 10.45
N CYS A 500 -14.24 -28.80 9.38
CA CYS A 500 -14.09 -30.18 8.97
C CYS A 500 -12.91 -30.84 9.71
N LEU A 501 -13.18 -31.89 10.48
CA LEU A 501 -12.17 -32.72 11.14
C LEU A 501 -11.67 -33.79 10.17
N LYS A 502 -10.34 -33.98 10.08
CA LYS A 502 -9.70 -34.90 9.12
C LYS A 502 -9.28 -36.23 9.73
N THR A 503 -9.01 -36.27 11.04
CA THR A 503 -8.48 -37.46 11.72
C THR A 503 -9.49 -38.09 12.67
N GLY A 504 -10.48 -37.32 13.13
CA GLY A 504 -11.46 -37.76 14.12
C GLY A 504 -10.87 -37.91 15.54
N ALA A 505 -9.61 -37.50 15.75
CA ALA A 505 -8.96 -37.59 17.05
C ALA A 505 -9.61 -36.60 18.04
N PRO A 506 -9.85 -37.00 19.31
CA PRO A 506 -10.41 -36.09 20.32
C PRO A 506 -9.63 -34.78 20.50
N MET A 507 -8.29 -34.83 20.38
CA MET A 507 -7.44 -33.65 20.48
C MET A 507 -7.63 -32.67 19.31
N GLU A 508 -8.03 -33.17 18.14
CA GLU A 508 -8.38 -32.37 16.97
C GLU A 508 -9.64 -31.55 17.26
N SER A 509 -10.68 -32.20 17.79
CA SER A 509 -11.92 -31.55 18.21
C SER A 509 -11.68 -30.50 19.30
N HIS A 510 -10.83 -30.84 20.29
CA HIS A 510 -10.44 -29.89 21.33
C HIS A 510 -9.77 -28.65 20.72
N ALA A 511 -8.77 -28.84 19.87
CA ALA A 511 -8.06 -27.74 19.22
C ALA A 511 -9.00 -26.88 18.34
N ALA A 512 -9.93 -27.49 17.61
CA ALA A 512 -10.91 -26.80 16.78
C ALA A 512 -11.82 -25.84 17.58
N SER A 513 -12.15 -26.22 18.82
CA SER A 513 -12.98 -25.40 19.71
C SER A 513 -12.26 -24.18 20.29
N VAL A 514 -10.93 -24.24 20.41
CA VAL A 514 -10.11 -23.21 21.07
C VAL A 514 -9.44 -22.27 20.05
N LEU A 515 -8.89 -22.82 18.97
CA LEU A 515 -8.06 -22.10 18.01
C LEU A 515 -8.90 -21.37 16.95
N THR A 516 -8.34 -20.29 16.41
CA THR A 516 -8.87 -19.70 15.18
C THR A 516 -8.78 -20.70 14.02
N PRO A 517 -9.62 -20.57 12.98
CA PRO A 517 -9.55 -21.41 11.78
C PRO A 517 -8.15 -21.47 11.15
N PHE A 518 -7.41 -20.36 11.15
CA PHE A 518 -6.03 -20.29 10.68
C PHE A 518 -5.10 -21.19 11.50
N ALA A 519 -5.04 -20.99 12.83
CA ALA A 519 -4.14 -21.76 13.68
C ALA A 519 -4.54 -23.24 13.76
N PHE A 520 -5.85 -23.51 13.79
CA PHE A 520 -6.39 -24.87 13.72
C PHE A 520 -5.97 -25.57 12.43
N SER A 521 -6.09 -24.92 11.27
CA SER A 521 -5.67 -25.49 9.99
C SER A 521 -4.19 -25.88 10.02
N LYS A 522 -3.32 -25.05 10.59
CA LYS A 522 -1.89 -25.36 10.74
C LYS A 522 -1.60 -26.50 11.70
N LEU A 523 -2.32 -26.58 12.81
CA LEU A 523 -2.22 -27.71 13.71
C LEU A 523 -2.73 -29.01 13.06
N GLN A 524 -3.87 -28.95 12.36
CA GLN A 524 -4.49 -30.08 11.67
C GLN A 524 -3.58 -30.63 10.56
N GLU A 525 -2.91 -29.77 9.79
CA GLU A 525 -1.86 -30.17 8.83
C GLU A 525 -0.77 -31.00 9.53
N GLN A 526 -0.29 -30.57 10.71
CA GLN A 526 0.72 -31.33 11.46
C GLN A 526 0.17 -32.63 12.03
N LEU A 527 -1.09 -32.65 12.47
CA LEU A 527 -1.74 -33.84 13.03
C LEU A 527 -1.94 -34.93 11.96
N VAL A 528 -2.41 -34.55 10.77
CA VAL A 528 -2.53 -35.47 9.62
C VAL A 528 -1.15 -36.06 9.27
N LEU A 529 -0.12 -35.21 9.22
CA LEU A 529 1.24 -35.66 8.91
C LEU A 529 1.86 -36.54 10.00
N ALA A 530 1.39 -36.45 11.25
CA ALA A 530 1.87 -37.27 12.36
C ALA A 530 1.58 -38.77 12.15
N ALA A 531 0.55 -39.12 11.38
CA ALA A 531 0.21 -40.52 11.08
C ALA A 531 1.32 -41.27 10.32
N HIS A 532 2.14 -40.55 9.54
CA HIS A 532 3.25 -41.13 8.78
C HIS A 532 4.53 -41.36 9.62
N TYR A 533 4.49 -41.10 10.93
CA TYR A 533 5.65 -41.21 11.81
C TYR A 533 5.46 -42.32 12.83
N ALA A 534 6.50 -43.12 13.03
CA ALA A 534 6.60 -44.10 14.10
C ALA A 534 7.20 -43.47 15.37
N SER A 535 6.79 -43.99 16.53
CA SER A 535 7.32 -43.59 17.83
C SER A 535 8.10 -44.75 18.43
N PHE A 536 9.35 -44.50 18.82
CA PHE A 536 10.23 -45.47 19.47
C PHE A 536 10.57 -44.95 20.87
N GLN A 537 10.24 -45.71 21.89
CA GLN A 537 10.54 -45.34 23.27
C GLN A 537 12.05 -45.44 23.54
N MET A 538 12.58 -44.44 24.24
CA MET A 538 13.96 -44.36 24.72
C MET A 538 13.97 -44.13 26.23
N GLU A 539 15.13 -44.22 26.88
CA GLU A 539 15.27 -43.97 28.33
C GLU A 539 14.76 -42.58 28.73
N ASP A 540 15.10 -41.54 27.96
CA ASP A 540 14.76 -40.14 28.25
C ASP A 540 13.68 -39.56 27.30
N GLY A 541 12.76 -40.39 26.78
CA GLY A 541 11.63 -39.93 25.96
C GLY A 541 11.37 -40.77 24.72
N PHE A 542 11.18 -40.13 23.58
CA PHE A 542 10.78 -40.79 22.33
C PHE A 542 11.63 -40.34 21.16
N LEU A 543 11.99 -41.28 20.28
CA LEU A 543 12.51 -41.00 18.95
C LEU A 543 11.38 -41.13 17.93
N ILE A 544 11.10 -40.06 17.20
CA ILE A 544 10.03 -40.01 16.20
C ILE A 544 10.65 -39.99 14.81
N ARG A 545 10.29 -40.95 13.97
CA ARG A 545 10.86 -41.11 12.64
C ARG A 545 9.78 -41.36 11.59
N HIS A 546 9.96 -40.78 10.41
CA HIS A 546 9.09 -41.08 9.28
C HIS A 546 9.20 -42.57 8.94
N HIS A 547 8.07 -43.23 8.65
CA HIS A 547 8.03 -44.68 8.45
C HIS A 547 8.91 -45.21 7.30
N THR A 548 9.18 -44.38 6.28
CA THR A 548 10.07 -44.74 5.16
C THR A 548 11.56 -44.55 5.44
N LYS A 549 11.94 -43.95 6.58
CA LYS A 549 13.34 -43.65 6.89
C LYS A 549 13.90 -44.63 7.90
N LEU A 550 15.10 -45.16 7.63
CA LEU A 550 15.83 -46.05 8.53
C LEU A 550 16.67 -45.29 9.57
N GLU A 551 17.18 -44.12 9.20
CA GLU A 551 18.03 -43.28 10.04
C GLU A 551 17.42 -41.90 10.29
N GLY A 552 18.01 -41.18 11.25
CA GLY A 552 17.54 -39.87 11.71
C GLY A 552 16.29 -39.96 12.60
N GLY A 553 15.52 -38.88 12.62
CA GLY A 553 14.34 -38.72 13.47
C GLY A 553 14.41 -37.46 14.34
N ARG A 554 13.46 -37.32 15.25
CA ARG A 554 13.35 -36.22 16.20
C ARG A 554 13.14 -36.74 17.60
N LYS A 555 13.88 -36.19 18.55
CA LYS A 555 13.73 -36.53 19.96
C LYS A 555 12.58 -35.71 20.52
N VAL A 556 11.66 -36.39 21.20
CA VAL A 556 10.51 -35.78 21.88
C VAL A 556 10.55 -36.20 23.33
N TYR A 557 10.56 -35.21 24.22
CA TYR A 557 10.46 -35.39 25.66
C TYR A 557 9.02 -35.09 26.07
N TRP A 558 8.40 -35.97 26.86
CA TRP A 558 7.02 -35.80 27.31
C TRP A 558 6.86 -36.25 28.76
N VAL A 559 6.35 -35.34 29.59
CA VAL A 559 6.01 -35.55 31.00
C VAL A 559 4.51 -35.34 31.16
N PRO A 560 3.70 -36.41 31.15
CA PRO A 560 2.24 -36.30 31.15
C PRO A 560 1.69 -35.60 32.41
N GLN A 561 2.27 -35.87 33.58
CA GLN A 561 1.83 -35.34 34.87
C GLN A 561 1.96 -33.81 34.96
N GLU A 562 2.97 -33.25 34.29
CA GLU A 562 3.22 -31.81 34.25
C GLU A 562 2.64 -31.15 32.98
N GLY A 563 2.07 -31.95 32.06
CA GLY A 563 1.59 -31.50 30.77
C GLY A 563 2.70 -30.90 29.88
N ILE A 564 3.96 -31.32 30.05
CA ILE A 564 5.11 -30.78 29.32
C ILE A 564 5.47 -31.69 28.15
N ILE A 565 5.53 -31.14 26.95
CA ILE A 565 6.11 -31.78 25.76
C ILE A 565 7.12 -30.86 25.08
N SER A 566 8.27 -31.40 24.70
CA SER A 566 9.32 -30.69 23.97
C SER A 566 9.81 -31.54 22.82
N CYS A 567 10.15 -30.90 21.69
CA CYS A 567 10.63 -31.59 20.50
C CYS A 567 11.88 -30.91 19.97
N SER A 568 12.88 -31.70 19.60
CA SER A 568 14.15 -31.21 19.06
C SER A 568 14.03 -30.42 17.76
N CYS A 569 12.87 -30.46 17.08
CA CYS A 569 12.62 -29.67 15.87
C CYS A 569 12.25 -28.20 16.13
N HIS A 570 11.94 -27.85 17.40
CA HIS A 570 11.60 -26.51 17.87
C HIS A 570 10.45 -25.78 17.14
N GLN A 571 9.57 -26.52 16.45
CA GLN A 571 8.49 -25.93 15.68
C GLN A 571 7.49 -25.15 16.55
N PHE A 572 7.26 -25.60 17.78
CA PHE A 572 6.34 -24.94 18.69
C PHE A 572 6.92 -23.61 19.16
N GLU A 573 8.19 -23.58 19.52
CA GLU A 573 8.91 -22.36 19.89
C GLU A 573 8.95 -21.37 18.73
N PHE A 574 9.11 -21.88 17.50
CA PHE A 574 9.17 -21.06 16.29
C PHE A 574 7.82 -20.46 15.85
N SER A 575 6.72 -21.20 16.00
CA SER A 575 5.42 -20.85 15.40
C SER A 575 4.25 -20.80 16.37
N GLY A 576 4.41 -21.33 17.58
CA GLY A 576 3.32 -21.53 18.55
C GLY A 576 2.39 -22.69 18.21
N ILE A 577 2.73 -23.51 17.21
CA ILE A 577 1.94 -24.67 16.76
C ILE A 577 2.73 -25.95 16.98
N LEU A 578 2.12 -26.96 17.62
CA LEU A 578 2.77 -28.25 17.86
C LEU A 578 3.15 -28.95 16.55
N CYS A 579 4.37 -29.48 16.50
CA CYS A 579 4.81 -30.28 15.35
C CYS A 579 4.17 -31.66 15.32
N ARG A 580 4.17 -32.26 14.13
CA ARG A 580 3.79 -33.66 13.90
C ARG A 580 4.49 -34.67 14.84
N HIS A 581 5.74 -34.39 15.25
CA HIS A 581 6.47 -35.28 16.14
C HIS A 581 5.90 -35.29 17.57
N ALA A 582 5.65 -34.11 18.11
CA ALA A 582 5.01 -33.95 19.42
C ALA A 582 3.58 -34.51 19.39
N LEU A 583 2.82 -34.20 18.34
CA LEU A 583 1.47 -34.73 18.15
C LEU A 583 1.47 -36.26 18.03
N ARG A 584 2.47 -36.87 17.39
CA ARG A 584 2.59 -38.34 17.34
C ARG A 584 2.75 -38.94 18.75
N VAL A 585 3.60 -38.36 19.59
CA VAL A 585 3.76 -38.80 20.99
C VAL A 585 2.47 -38.64 21.77
N LEU A 586 1.81 -37.48 21.67
CA LEU A 586 0.52 -37.24 22.34
C LEU A 586 -0.54 -38.25 21.91
N SER A 587 -0.63 -38.57 20.62
CA SER A 587 -1.56 -39.57 20.09
C SER A 587 -1.25 -40.97 20.60
N THR A 588 0.01 -41.40 20.60
CA THR A 588 0.40 -42.72 21.14
C THR A 588 0.24 -42.79 22.66
N GLY A 589 0.37 -41.66 23.35
CA GLY A 589 0.19 -41.52 24.78
C GLY A 589 -1.26 -41.35 25.26
N ASN A 590 -2.25 -41.56 24.38
CA ASN A 590 -3.68 -41.37 24.70
C ASN A 590 -4.02 -39.97 25.26
N CYS A 591 -3.31 -38.94 24.82
CA CYS A 591 -3.60 -37.56 25.22
C CYS A 591 -4.79 -37.01 24.42
N PHE A 592 -5.98 -37.01 25.00
CA PHE A 592 -7.20 -36.60 24.31
C PHE A 592 -7.40 -35.07 24.22
N GLN A 593 -6.71 -34.30 25.06
CA GLN A 593 -6.75 -32.84 25.06
C GLN A 593 -5.34 -32.28 25.05
N ILE A 594 -5.08 -31.34 24.13
CA ILE A 594 -3.80 -30.62 24.08
C ILE A 594 -3.65 -29.76 25.34
N PRO A 595 -2.53 -29.84 26.08
CA PRO A 595 -2.31 -29.00 27.25
C PRO A 595 -2.35 -27.51 26.90
N ASP A 596 -2.98 -26.71 27.76
CA ASP A 596 -3.29 -25.29 27.52
C ASP A 596 -2.08 -24.44 27.12
N ARG A 597 -0.90 -24.75 27.66
CA ARG A 597 0.37 -24.08 27.33
C ARG A 597 0.77 -24.19 25.86
N TYR A 598 0.28 -25.21 25.14
CA TYR A 598 0.52 -25.40 23.70
C TYR A 598 -0.61 -24.85 22.82
N LEU A 599 -1.55 -24.11 23.43
CA LEU A 599 -2.60 -23.35 22.78
C LEU A 599 -2.44 -21.88 23.20
N PRO A 600 -1.43 -21.14 22.70
CA PRO A 600 -1.14 -19.79 23.17
C PRO A 600 -2.29 -18.83 22.84
N ILE A 601 -2.54 -17.85 23.72
CA ILE A 601 -3.66 -16.88 23.61
C ILE A 601 -3.71 -16.22 22.23
N ARG A 602 -2.55 -15.89 21.64
CA ARG A 602 -2.44 -15.28 20.31
C ARG A 602 -3.03 -16.11 19.16
N TRP A 603 -3.28 -17.40 19.36
CA TRP A 603 -3.85 -18.30 18.35
C TRP A 603 -5.27 -18.74 18.69
N ARG A 604 -5.77 -18.34 19.86
CA ARG A 604 -7.13 -18.65 20.29
C ARG A 604 -8.13 -17.72 19.60
N ARG A 605 -9.38 -18.17 19.54
CA ARG A 605 -10.51 -17.29 19.24
C ARG A 605 -10.61 -16.27 20.36
N ILE A 606 -10.29 -15.02 20.07
CA ILE A 606 -10.43 -13.93 21.03
C ILE A 606 -11.91 -13.56 21.02
N SER A 607 -12.65 -14.08 21.99
CA SER A 607 -13.95 -13.51 22.32
C SER A 607 -13.69 -12.11 22.87
N THR A 608 -14.48 -11.09 22.50
CA THR A 608 -14.38 -9.70 23.02
C THR A 608 -14.37 -9.60 24.55
N HIS A 609 -14.67 -10.72 25.23
CA HIS A 609 -14.54 -10.98 26.65
C HIS A 609 -13.09 -11.03 27.20
N SER A 610 -12.06 -11.36 26.41
CA SER A 610 -10.69 -11.56 26.94
C SER A 610 -9.88 -10.26 27.15
N VAL A 611 -10.30 -9.14 26.55
CA VAL A 611 -9.62 -7.85 26.70
C VAL A 611 -9.91 -7.21 28.07
N LYS A 612 -11.00 -7.60 28.75
CA LYS A 612 -11.39 -7.04 30.05
C LYS A 612 -10.98 -7.87 31.27
N LEU A 613 -10.56 -9.12 31.09
CA LEU A 613 -10.10 -9.97 32.21
C LEU A 613 -8.76 -9.53 32.81
N LEU A 614 -8.05 -8.61 32.16
CA LEU A 614 -6.86 -7.96 32.71
C LEU A 614 -7.17 -6.75 33.60
N GLN A 615 -8.44 -6.33 33.71
CA GLN A 615 -8.83 -5.16 34.51
C GLN A 615 -10.08 -5.43 35.36
N ASN A 616 -9.82 -5.66 36.65
CA ASN A 616 -10.68 -5.41 37.81
C ASN A 616 -11.77 -6.43 38.20
N SER A 617 -11.94 -6.54 39.52
CA SER A 617 -12.88 -7.37 40.28
C SER A 617 -14.34 -7.26 39.81
N PRO A 618 -15.16 -8.33 39.93
CA PRO A 618 -16.53 -8.34 39.45
C PRO A 618 -17.40 -7.40 40.31
N SER A 619 -18.01 -6.40 39.68
CA SER A 619 -19.09 -5.62 40.28
C SER A 619 -20.44 -6.10 39.77
N ASP A 620 -21.51 -5.97 40.57
CA ASP A 620 -22.92 -6.31 40.27
C ASP A 620 -23.40 -5.74 38.90
N HIS A 621 -22.80 -4.63 38.45
CA HIS A 621 -23.06 -4.08 37.11
C HIS A 621 -22.58 -5.00 35.97
N SER A 622 -21.46 -5.71 36.16
CA SER A 622 -20.91 -6.67 35.20
C SER A 622 -21.81 -7.89 35.05
N GLU A 623 -22.38 -8.40 36.13
CA GLU A 623 -23.30 -9.55 36.08
C GLU A 623 -24.62 -9.20 35.37
N ARG A 624 -25.15 -7.99 35.61
CA ARG A 624 -26.36 -7.51 34.91
C ARG A 624 -26.12 -7.26 33.43
N ILE A 625 -24.93 -6.79 33.05
CA ILE A 625 -24.53 -6.68 31.64
C ILE A 625 -24.38 -8.07 31.02
N GLN A 626 -23.81 -9.05 31.73
CA GLN A 626 -23.70 -10.44 31.26
C GLN A 626 -25.08 -11.07 31.02
N LEU A 627 -26.03 -10.87 31.93
CA LEU A 627 -27.40 -11.37 31.75
C LEU A 627 -28.06 -10.73 30.51
N LEU A 628 -27.91 -9.42 30.34
CA LEU A 628 -28.44 -8.71 29.16
C LEU A 628 -27.82 -9.22 27.86
N GLN A 629 -26.51 -9.46 27.84
CA GLN A 629 -25.79 -10.01 26.69
C GLN A 629 -26.28 -11.42 26.34
N SER A 630 -26.46 -12.29 27.35
CA SER A 630 -27.01 -13.64 27.15
C SER A 630 -28.42 -13.59 26.52
N MET A 631 -29.27 -12.68 26.99
CA MET A 631 -30.63 -12.52 26.45
C MET A 631 -30.61 -12.04 24.99
N VAL A 632 -29.71 -11.12 24.64
CA VAL A 632 -29.54 -10.65 23.25
C VAL A 632 -29.02 -11.78 22.36
N SER A 633 -28.09 -12.60 22.82
CA SER A 633 -27.62 -13.77 22.05
C SER A 633 -28.73 -14.79 21.82
N SER A 634 -29.57 -15.07 22.82
CA SER A 634 -30.74 -15.94 22.65
C SER A 634 -31.77 -15.34 21.68
N LEU A 635 -32.01 -14.03 21.73
CA LEU A 635 -32.88 -13.33 20.80
C LEU A 635 -32.39 -13.51 19.35
N VAL A 636 -31.10 -13.30 19.10
CA VAL A 636 -30.48 -13.46 17.78
C VAL A 636 -30.57 -14.91 17.28
N ALA A 637 -30.33 -15.88 18.17
CA ALA A 637 -30.42 -17.31 17.82
C ALA A 637 -31.86 -17.72 17.47
N GLU A 638 -32.86 -17.22 18.17
CA GLU A 638 -34.28 -17.50 17.88
C GLU A 638 -34.79 -16.74 16.65
N SER A 639 -34.34 -15.52 16.45
CA SER A 639 -34.75 -14.68 15.31
C SER A 639 -34.19 -15.21 13.99
N ALA A 640 -33.01 -15.83 14.00
CA ALA A 640 -32.39 -16.41 12.80
C ALA A 640 -33.12 -17.64 12.24
N LYS A 641 -34.11 -18.20 12.94
CA LYS A 641 -34.83 -19.42 12.51
C LYS A 641 -35.83 -19.18 11.39
N SER A 642 -36.33 -17.95 11.20
CA SER A 642 -37.19 -17.60 10.06
C SER A 642 -37.12 -16.10 9.74
N LYS A 643 -37.48 -15.75 8.51
CA LYS A 643 -37.45 -14.35 8.07
C LYS A 643 -38.44 -13.49 8.87
N GLU A 644 -39.63 -14.00 9.14
CA GLU A 644 -40.68 -13.30 9.90
C GLU A 644 -40.23 -13.02 11.34
N ARG A 645 -39.48 -13.95 11.96
CA ARG A 645 -38.93 -13.76 13.31
C ARG A 645 -37.80 -12.73 13.33
N LEU A 646 -36.99 -12.70 12.27
CA LEU A 646 -35.92 -11.72 12.13
C LEU A 646 -36.47 -10.30 11.92
N ASP A 647 -37.49 -10.16 11.07
CA ASP A 647 -38.15 -8.87 10.82
C ASP A 647 -38.80 -8.34 12.11
N LEU A 648 -39.53 -9.20 12.84
CA LEU A 648 -40.13 -8.86 14.14
C LEU A 648 -39.07 -8.46 15.19
N ALA A 649 -37.99 -9.24 15.32
CA ALA A 649 -36.93 -8.95 16.28
C ALA A 649 -36.23 -7.62 15.96
N THR A 650 -36.00 -7.33 14.68
CA THR A 650 -35.35 -6.09 14.23
C THR A 650 -36.21 -4.87 14.53
N GLU A 651 -37.53 -4.95 14.28
CA GLU A 651 -38.48 -3.88 14.60
C GLU A 651 -38.52 -3.60 16.11
N GLN A 652 -38.65 -4.65 16.93
CA GLN A 652 -38.77 -4.52 18.39
C GLN A 652 -37.47 -4.03 19.03
N VAL A 653 -36.30 -4.49 18.57
CA VAL A 653 -35.00 -4.00 19.05
C VAL A 653 -34.79 -2.53 18.68
N SER A 654 -35.19 -2.10 17.49
CA SER A 654 -35.11 -0.69 17.08
C SER A 654 -35.93 0.22 18.00
N PHE A 655 -37.15 -0.19 18.35
CA PHE A 655 -38.00 0.53 19.31
C PHE A 655 -37.36 0.58 20.72
N LEU A 656 -36.85 -0.56 21.21
CA LEU A 656 -36.23 -0.66 22.53
C LEU A 656 -34.99 0.23 22.64
N VAL A 657 -34.10 0.20 21.63
CA VAL A 657 -32.89 1.04 21.57
C VAL A 657 -33.26 2.52 21.57
N SER A 658 -34.27 2.91 20.82
CA SER A 658 -34.76 4.29 20.79
C SER A 658 -35.28 4.74 22.16
N ARG A 659 -36.01 3.88 22.87
CA ARG A 659 -36.50 4.16 24.22
C ARG A 659 -35.38 4.27 25.27
N ILE A 660 -34.34 3.43 25.16
CA ILE A 660 -33.18 3.48 26.06
C ILE A 660 -32.39 4.78 25.84
N ARG A 661 -32.19 5.21 24.58
CA ARG A 661 -31.51 6.47 24.25
C ARG A 661 -32.19 7.72 24.80
N GLN A 662 -33.49 7.65 25.09
CA GLN A 662 -34.25 8.76 25.67
C GLN A 662 -34.15 8.84 27.19
N GLN A 663 -33.46 7.92 27.86
CA GLN A 663 -33.27 7.98 29.32
C GLN A 663 -32.17 8.99 29.69
N PRO A 664 -32.37 9.85 30.70
CA PRO A 664 -31.38 10.84 31.12
C PRO A 664 -30.15 10.18 31.77
N LEU A 665 -28.95 10.66 31.40
CA LEU A 665 -27.68 10.25 32.02
C LEU A 665 -27.46 11.03 33.33
N PRO A 666 -26.95 10.41 34.42
CA PRO A 666 -26.65 11.14 35.65
C PRO A 666 -25.48 12.10 35.45
N SER A 667 -25.68 13.39 35.76
CA SER A 667 -24.60 14.39 35.78
C SER A 667 -23.63 14.11 36.94
N GLN A 668 -22.36 13.84 36.65
CA GLN A 668 -21.32 13.83 37.67
C GLN A 668 -20.95 15.27 38.05
N GLY A 669 -21.38 15.72 39.23
CA GLY A 669 -20.83 16.91 39.88
C GLY A 669 -19.46 16.62 40.52
N PRO A 670 -18.62 17.65 40.74
CA PRO A 670 -17.28 17.47 41.26
C PRO A 670 -17.32 16.95 42.70
N LYS A 671 -16.59 15.86 42.98
CA LYS A 671 -16.40 15.34 44.33
C LYS A 671 -15.31 16.15 45.03
N ASP A 672 -15.71 17.00 45.97
CA ASP A 672 -14.80 17.57 46.97
C ASP A 672 -14.19 16.44 47.82
N ILE A 673 -12.87 16.42 47.90
CA ILE A 673 -12.09 15.50 48.75
C ILE A 673 -11.84 16.22 50.09
N PRO A 674 -12.31 15.70 51.25
CA PRO A 674 -11.93 16.26 52.53
C PRO A 674 -10.56 15.70 52.95
N SER A 675 -9.60 16.61 53.15
CA SER A 675 -8.29 16.33 53.76
C SER A 675 -8.46 15.94 55.23
N ILE A 676 -8.13 14.70 55.57
CA ILE A 676 -7.95 14.28 56.97
C ILE A 676 -6.45 14.31 57.28
N HIS A 677 -6.04 15.35 57.99
CA HIS A 677 -4.84 15.32 58.83
C HIS A 677 -5.05 14.31 59.97
N ARG A 678 -4.06 13.46 60.23
CA ARG A 678 -3.81 12.96 61.59
C ARG A 678 -2.32 12.66 61.81
N ASN A 679 -1.78 13.41 62.77
CA ASN A 679 -0.51 13.17 63.44
C ASN A 679 -0.57 11.88 64.27
N LEU A 680 0.45 11.04 64.15
CA LEU A 680 1.34 10.50 65.20
C LEU A 680 2.16 9.36 64.63
#